data_AF-A0A2E6Y860-F1
#
_entry.id   AF-A0A2E6Y860-F1
#
_cell.length_a   1.000
_cell.length_b   1.000
_cell.length_c   1.000
_cell.angle_alpha   90.00
_cell.angle_beta   90.00
_cell.angle_gamma   90.00
#
_symmetry.space_group_name_H-M   'P 1'
#
loop_
_entity.id
_entity.type
_entity.pdbx_description
1 polymer ?
#
loop_
_entity_poly.entity_id
_entity_poly.type
_entity_poly.pdbx_seq_one_letter_code
_entity_poly.pdbx_strand_id
1 'polypeptide(L)'
;MTLPYPLPRETRSTGPQAFDGVSVTFGPFAFRIFDTADVIVQVKHSGDAEWSDTEAVTVSKEDPDEAYDYCTVTFDAVHPATSQYQVLARRLHERSMALSRGNGLSLPELEKETTKQGTILQELRRDLTTALFGFFRTLRSPFGELLTPIPPAADRAEKVLGFDASGQPVAMVPGTADAQAVADTYPRRNAGNTAWVAKTPAEVRVDIGALSSAGGAVTTANLASDYDTLADAIAAPVPAAQNFVRTAGYAAVGDGGGALYKRGVSLTTGGFQSADGAFWDLAEDERTPQMFGAAGVGSNDDSAALADWLSTGGALFMPPGIYKCKGLSVFDIPADTTIRGVRGASIWDFSDRTGQSDDVAKFLVGALGSVGTDVYVTADVDAGSVAVSINTSSFSEGDLVILHSDDQYIDTSGPNGAKYGEYAIVDEIIDSSQMRLNVPMQETYTVSANARICKVEAIRGIVIDGITFIGQGRLGDGDDGGDRGLGFTYCRDVTVSNCDFIDIDQEQLTFRSCYNFLAENTYHYHSKYFSPSGTPGSDHPYELATRGTVQYQIRTSDCCAHGTIRGCVGDGGRHFFNTGTSYFDLDGVLPKTNGGMFGISRHVKIIDCSSKNTWHANYSTHNDADLVDFINCKALGSGIAGFNPRSSRIRLIGCQTNDAPQGFYLSGNPRNIEIVGCRAENVQGYIYALPVSGHDVEDIVIRDNNFYAATDGGITISLQGGTQTGVIDILNNNLQDTKTTGNGAPIRVLGAAANVNIIGNFSDGTDGGFHARIESDISKVTVIGNHFCNGIRPLTILSGVGTGLVYNNTQYNNTTSTLWSNAATVKAGANNEGDFGVSGPVANFYLRDTDDPNEAFTRIYSYSGTFIIDVDPNDNGGLSSSFRVRIDGVECFRVDAAGNLLIGTTTPGASKLVVNDDSIQINSPKTPASATDAGATGEIAWDESYIYVCTAPNTWRRAALSTW
;
A
#
# COMPACT_ATOMS: atom_id res chain seq x y z
N MET A 1 16.80 -36.68 -7.97
CA MET A 1 17.39 -35.66 -8.85
C MET A 1 18.74 -35.30 -8.28
N THR A 2 19.81 -35.72 -8.94
CA THR A 2 21.15 -35.19 -8.70
C THR A 2 21.11 -33.69 -9.02
N LEU A 3 21.53 -32.84 -8.08
CA LEU A 3 21.67 -31.39 -8.30
C LEU A 3 22.43 -31.18 -9.62
N PRO A 4 21.90 -30.43 -10.59
CA PRO A 4 22.60 -30.18 -11.85
C PRO A 4 23.87 -29.34 -11.66
N TYR A 5 23.92 -28.53 -10.58
CA TYR A 5 25.06 -27.67 -10.24
C TYR A 5 25.40 -27.78 -8.73
N PRO A 6 25.94 -28.91 -8.26
CA PRO A 6 26.29 -29.06 -6.85
C PRO A 6 27.39 -28.07 -6.47
N LEU A 7 27.15 -27.24 -5.45
CA LEU A 7 28.16 -26.34 -4.87
C LEU A 7 29.38 -27.18 -4.42
N PRO A 8 30.51 -27.16 -5.15
CA PRO A 8 31.65 -27.98 -4.80
C PRO A 8 32.38 -27.34 -3.61
N ARG A 9 32.85 -28.16 -2.66
CA ARG A 9 33.60 -27.71 -1.47
C ARG A 9 35.08 -27.40 -1.76
N GLU A 10 35.44 -27.23 -3.03
CA GLU A 10 36.82 -27.07 -3.47
C GLU A 10 37.27 -25.60 -3.51
N THR A 11 38.57 -25.36 -3.38
CA THR A 11 39.15 -24.01 -3.41
C THR A 11 39.20 -23.52 -4.86
N ARG A 12 38.54 -22.40 -5.17
CA ARG A 12 38.44 -21.84 -6.55
C ARG A 12 39.66 -20.98 -6.93
N SER A 13 40.83 -21.51 -6.63
CA SER A 13 42.13 -20.92 -6.95
C SER A 13 43.18 -22.00 -7.00
N THR A 14 44.18 -21.85 -7.87
CA THR A 14 45.39 -22.65 -7.78
C THR A 14 46.36 -22.01 -6.77
N GLY A 15 47.19 -22.82 -6.12
CA GLY A 15 48.45 -22.30 -5.57
C GLY A 15 49.43 -21.92 -6.70
N PRO A 16 50.57 -21.31 -6.38
CA PRO A 16 51.61 -20.97 -7.37
C PRO A 16 52.04 -22.21 -8.17
N GLN A 17 51.93 -22.14 -9.50
CA GLN A 17 52.40 -23.15 -10.44
C GLN A 17 53.64 -22.63 -11.16
N ALA A 18 54.65 -23.48 -11.35
CA ALA A 18 55.82 -23.12 -12.16
C ALA A 18 55.50 -23.26 -13.65
N PHE A 19 56.00 -22.36 -14.48
CA PHE A 19 56.06 -22.62 -15.92
C PHE A 19 57.09 -23.73 -16.20
N ASP A 20 56.86 -24.51 -17.25
CA ASP A 20 57.79 -25.57 -17.68
C ASP A 20 58.86 -25.06 -18.67
N GLY A 21 58.76 -23.80 -19.10
CA GLY A 21 59.67 -23.19 -20.08
C GLY A 21 59.41 -23.61 -21.53
N VAL A 22 58.32 -24.33 -21.82
CA VAL A 22 58.04 -24.90 -23.15
C VAL A 22 56.57 -24.77 -23.57
N SER A 23 55.62 -24.98 -22.66
CA SER A 23 54.18 -24.97 -22.93
C SER A 23 53.58 -23.58 -22.80
N VAL A 24 52.51 -23.33 -23.57
CA VAL A 24 51.69 -22.11 -23.47
C VAL A 24 50.31 -22.37 -22.88
N THR A 25 49.78 -23.61 -22.97
CA THR A 25 48.47 -23.97 -22.42
C THR A 25 48.62 -24.82 -21.17
N PHE A 26 47.89 -24.46 -20.12
CA PHE A 26 47.91 -25.12 -18.82
C PHE A 26 46.48 -25.38 -18.33
N GLY A 27 46.27 -26.53 -17.68
CA GLY A 27 44.95 -27.01 -17.25
C GLY A 27 44.61 -28.39 -17.85
N PRO A 28 43.35 -28.86 -17.74
CA PRO A 28 42.24 -28.18 -17.06
C PRO A 28 42.46 -28.05 -15.55
N PHE A 29 42.07 -26.91 -14.99
CA PHE A 29 42.19 -26.66 -13.54
C PHE A 29 41.08 -27.35 -12.77
N ALA A 30 41.35 -27.74 -11.52
CA ALA A 30 40.45 -28.57 -10.73
C ALA A 30 39.11 -27.92 -10.33
N PHE A 31 38.91 -26.62 -10.59
CA PHE A 31 37.65 -25.93 -10.31
C PHE A 31 36.95 -25.53 -11.61
N ARG A 32 35.62 -25.57 -11.59
CA ARG A 32 34.76 -25.23 -12.75
C ARG A 32 34.36 -23.75 -12.75
N ILE A 33 34.06 -23.23 -13.94
CA ILE A 33 33.68 -21.83 -14.20
C ILE A 33 32.41 -21.77 -15.05
N PHE A 34 31.64 -20.69 -14.87
CA PHE A 34 30.46 -20.41 -15.69
C PHE A 34 30.81 -19.57 -16.93
N ASP A 35 31.73 -18.61 -16.78
CA ASP A 35 32.21 -17.73 -17.84
C ASP A 35 33.75 -17.65 -17.78
N THR A 36 34.40 -17.66 -18.94
CA THR A 36 35.84 -17.44 -19.08
C THR A 36 36.29 -16.07 -18.56
N ALA A 37 35.39 -15.07 -18.53
CA ALA A 37 35.64 -13.75 -17.98
C ALA A 37 35.74 -13.73 -16.43
N ASP A 38 35.39 -14.83 -15.76
CA ASP A 38 35.45 -14.97 -14.31
C ASP A 38 36.78 -15.52 -13.81
N VAL A 39 37.80 -15.61 -14.67
CA VAL A 39 39.13 -16.14 -14.34
C VAL A 39 40.16 -15.02 -14.44
N ILE A 40 40.89 -14.78 -13.35
CA ILE A 40 42.09 -13.94 -13.31
C ILE A 40 43.30 -14.86 -13.33
N VAL A 41 44.26 -14.56 -14.19
CA VAL A 41 45.56 -15.23 -14.18
C VAL A 41 46.59 -14.22 -13.72
N GLN A 42 47.37 -14.62 -12.72
CA GLN A 42 48.47 -13.82 -12.22
C GLN A 42 49.79 -14.50 -12.59
N VAL A 43 50.78 -13.69 -12.94
CA VAL A 43 52.15 -14.15 -13.21
C VAL A 43 53.13 -13.42 -12.30
N LYS A 44 54.18 -14.14 -11.92
CA LYS A 44 55.31 -13.63 -11.15
C LYS A 44 56.60 -14.15 -11.75
N HIS A 45 57.41 -13.26 -12.32
CA HIS A 45 58.72 -13.60 -12.86
C HIS A 45 59.78 -13.68 -11.76
N SER A 46 60.91 -14.32 -12.09
CA SER A 46 62.04 -14.42 -11.17
C SER A 46 62.58 -13.04 -10.82
N GLY A 47 62.48 -12.66 -9.54
CA GLY A 47 62.88 -11.33 -9.06
C GLY A 47 61.71 -10.36 -8.85
N ASP A 48 60.50 -10.68 -9.32
CA ASP A 48 59.33 -9.86 -9.05
C ASP A 48 58.97 -9.94 -7.55
N ALA A 49 58.70 -8.81 -6.93
CA ALA A 49 58.30 -8.76 -5.52
C ALA A 49 56.88 -9.29 -5.31
N GLU A 50 55.98 -9.02 -6.27
CA GLU A 50 54.53 -9.25 -6.16
C GLU A 50 53.99 -10.02 -7.37
N TRP A 51 52.78 -10.56 -7.21
CA TRP A 51 52.01 -11.15 -8.31
C TRP A 51 51.36 -10.04 -9.13
N SER A 52 51.37 -10.17 -10.45
CA SER A 52 50.71 -9.22 -11.35
C SER A 52 49.63 -9.92 -12.16
N ASP A 53 48.45 -9.30 -12.27
CA ASP A 53 47.40 -9.75 -13.18
C ASP A 53 47.91 -9.63 -14.61
N THR A 54 47.73 -10.69 -15.41
CA THR A 54 48.06 -10.68 -16.83
C THR A 54 46.80 -10.87 -17.66
N GLU A 55 46.60 -9.99 -18.64
CA GLU A 55 45.58 -10.15 -19.68
C GLU A 55 46.14 -10.84 -20.93
N ALA A 56 47.45 -11.14 -20.96
CA ALA A 56 48.12 -11.85 -22.06
C ALA A 56 47.85 -13.37 -22.02
N VAL A 57 46.59 -13.72 -21.80
CA VAL A 57 46.08 -15.09 -21.67
C VAL A 57 44.70 -15.22 -22.29
N THR A 58 44.44 -16.37 -22.91
CA THR A 58 43.11 -16.80 -23.31
C THR A 58 42.63 -17.91 -22.39
N VAL A 59 41.48 -17.71 -21.75
CA VAL A 59 40.81 -18.73 -20.92
C VAL A 59 39.79 -19.45 -21.80
N SER A 60 39.72 -20.78 -21.72
CA SER A 60 38.77 -21.59 -22.49
C SER A 60 38.14 -22.67 -21.63
N LYS A 61 36.84 -22.93 -21.82
CA LYS A 61 36.16 -24.09 -21.26
C LYS A 61 36.61 -25.37 -21.97
N GLU A 62 36.53 -26.50 -21.28
CA GLU A 62 36.83 -27.80 -21.87
C GLU A 62 35.75 -28.19 -22.90
N ASP A 63 34.49 -27.90 -22.59
CA ASP A 63 33.33 -27.94 -23.47
C ASP A 63 32.67 -26.53 -23.52
N PRO A 64 32.73 -25.83 -24.67
CA PRO A 64 32.11 -24.51 -24.83
C PRO A 64 30.60 -24.50 -24.64
N ASP A 65 29.93 -25.63 -24.86
CA ASP A 65 28.47 -25.75 -24.81
C ASP A 65 27.96 -26.08 -23.38
N GLU A 66 28.86 -26.45 -22.46
CA GLU A 66 28.51 -26.71 -21.07
C GLU A 66 28.45 -25.43 -20.22
N ALA A 67 27.35 -25.27 -19.49
CA ALA A 67 27.09 -24.06 -18.71
C ALA A 67 28.07 -23.90 -17.54
N TYR A 68 28.54 -25.00 -16.95
CA TYR A 68 29.45 -25.03 -15.80
C TYR A 68 30.53 -26.09 -15.96
N ASP A 69 31.74 -25.67 -16.32
CA ASP A 69 32.75 -26.59 -16.82
C ASP A 69 34.17 -26.21 -16.39
N TYR A 70 35.12 -27.15 -16.50
CA TYR A 70 36.54 -26.90 -16.23
C TYR A 70 37.14 -25.95 -17.25
N CYS A 71 38.27 -25.33 -16.89
CA CYS A 71 38.92 -24.37 -17.77
C CYS A 71 40.41 -24.64 -17.95
N THR A 72 40.91 -24.21 -19.10
CA THR A 72 42.33 -24.13 -19.43
C THR A 72 42.71 -22.67 -19.63
N VAL A 73 43.98 -22.35 -19.40
CA VAL A 73 44.57 -21.03 -19.61
C VAL A 73 45.68 -21.19 -20.63
N THR A 74 45.62 -20.42 -21.71
CA THR A 74 46.65 -20.35 -22.74
C THR A 74 47.32 -18.99 -22.70
N PHE A 75 48.62 -18.93 -22.42
CA PHE A 75 49.42 -17.71 -22.45
C PHE A 75 49.83 -17.36 -23.87
N ASP A 76 49.95 -16.07 -24.16
CA ASP A 76 50.29 -15.58 -25.50
C ASP A 76 51.75 -15.92 -25.93
N ALA A 77 52.60 -16.31 -24.97
CA ALA A 77 53.98 -16.72 -25.22
C ALA A 77 54.48 -17.75 -24.19
N VAL A 78 55.56 -18.47 -24.54
CA VAL A 78 56.25 -19.38 -23.60
C VAL A 78 56.98 -18.54 -22.54
N HIS A 79 56.67 -18.79 -21.27
CA HIS A 79 57.32 -18.10 -20.15
C HIS A 79 58.47 -18.94 -19.55
N PRO A 80 59.55 -18.31 -19.04
CA PRO A 80 60.70 -19.04 -18.48
C PRO A 80 60.31 -19.87 -17.26
N ALA A 81 60.93 -21.05 -17.09
CA ALA A 81 60.69 -21.95 -15.95
C ALA A 81 61.03 -21.34 -14.56
N THR A 82 61.69 -20.18 -14.55
CA THR A 82 61.96 -19.39 -13.33
C THR A 82 60.79 -18.50 -12.92
N SER A 83 59.72 -18.45 -13.73
CA SER A 83 58.48 -17.70 -13.47
C SER A 83 57.39 -18.63 -12.94
N GLN A 84 56.42 -18.07 -12.26
CA GLN A 84 55.25 -18.79 -11.74
C GLN A 84 53.96 -18.11 -12.19
N TYR A 85 52.88 -18.88 -12.27
CA TYR A 85 51.52 -18.38 -12.50
C TYR A 85 50.55 -18.94 -11.47
N GLN A 86 49.45 -18.23 -11.22
CA GLN A 86 48.31 -18.76 -10.48
C GLN A 86 47.01 -18.32 -11.12
N VAL A 87 45.99 -19.16 -11.01
CA VAL A 87 44.67 -18.95 -11.62
C VAL A 87 43.65 -18.78 -10.51
N LEU A 88 42.94 -17.67 -10.51
CA LEU A 88 42.02 -17.22 -9.47
C LEU A 88 40.64 -16.96 -10.07
N ALA A 89 39.58 -17.22 -9.32
CA ALA A 89 38.25 -16.74 -9.71
C ALA A 89 38.07 -15.25 -9.38
N ARG A 90 37.46 -14.48 -10.30
CA ARG A 90 37.09 -13.08 -10.10
C ARG A 90 35.75 -12.97 -9.37
N ARG A 91 35.61 -11.98 -8.48
CA ARG A 91 34.32 -11.62 -7.86
C ARG A 91 33.44 -10.85 -8.85
N LEU A 92 32.19 -11.26 -9.02
CA LEU A 92 31.23 -10.63 -9.93
C LEU A 92 30.04 -10.05 -9.13
N HIS A 93 29.90 -8.73 -9.09
CA HIS A 93 28.63 -8.06 -8.79
C HIS A 93 28.11 -7.24 -9.97
N GLU A 94 28.79 -7.31 -11.12
CA GLU A 94 28.35 -6.62 -12.34
C GLU A 94 28.17 -7.64 -13.45
N ARG A 95 26.92 -8.12 -13.60
CA ARG A 95 26.24 -8.25 -14.89
C ARG A 95 24.79 -8.68 -14.70
N SER A 96 23.90 -7.79 -15.10
CA SER A 96 22.45 -8.00 -15.22
C SER A 96 22.15 -9.12 -16.20
N MET A 97 21.49 -10.18 -15.75
CA MET A 97 20.70 -11.03 -16.66
C MET A 97 19.37 -10.34 -16.93
N ALA A 98 19.06 -10.17 -18.21
CA ALA A 98 17.84 -9.53 -18.67
C ALA A 98 16.61 -10.32 -18.21
N LEU A 99 15.87 -9.76 -17.26
CA LEU A 99 14.49 -10.14 -16.98
C LEU A 99 13.61 -9.49 -18.05
N SER A 100 13.42 -10.15 -19.18
CA SER A 100 12.44 -9.69 -20.17
C SER A 100 11.64 -10.82 -20.81
N ARG A 101 10.33 -10.75 -20.53
CA ARG A 101 9.16 -11.28 -21.26
C ARG A 101 8.80 -12.76 -21.06
N GLY A 102 7.86 -12.94 -20.13
CA GLY A 102 6.53 -13.40 -20.54
C GLY A 102 6.27 -14.90 -20.58
N ASN A 103 7.00 -15.73 -19.83
CA ASN A 103 6.57 -17.11 -19.53
C ASN A 103 7.32 -17.64 -18.28
N GLY A 104 6.82 -17.31 -17.09
CA GLY A 104 7.21 -17.96 -15.83
C GLY A 104 8.65 -17.72 -15.33
N LEU A 105 8.84 -17.93 -14.03
CA LEU A 105 10.15 -17.90 -13.39
C LEU A 105 10.96 -19.13 -13.89
N SER A 106 12.04 -18.92 -14.65
CA SER A 106 12.92 -20.01 -15.07
C SER A 106 13.68 -20.53 -13.84
N LEU A 107 13.25 -21.67 -13.30
CA LEU A 107 13.92 -22.36 -12.19
C LEU A 107 15.43 -22.56 -12.44
N PRO A 108 15.90 -22.91 -13.66
CA PRO A 108 17.34 -22.96 -13.95
C PRO A 108 18.07 -21.62 -13.81
N GLU A 109 17.43 -20.51 -14.21
CA GLU A 109 18.05 -19.18 -14.06
C GLU A 109 18.02 -18.71 -12.62
N LEU A 110 16.96 -19.02 -11.87
CA LEU A 110 16.91 -18.77 -10.43
C LEU A 110 17.99 -19.56 -9.69
N GLU A 111 18.17 -20.84 -10.02
CA GLU A 111 19.20 -21.71 -9.41
C GLU A 111 20.63 -21.24 -9.77
N LYS A 112 20.82 -20.72 -10.99
CA LYS A 112 22.07 -20.09 -11.41
C LYS A 112 22.37 -18.84 -10.57
N GLU A 113 21.38 -17.99 -10.32
CA GLU A 113 21.55 -16.79 -9.49
C GLU A 113 21.77 -17.12 -8.00
N THR A 114 21.07 -18.12 -7.44
CA THR A 114 21.31 -18.56 -6.05
C THR A 114 22.69 -19.20 -5.87
N THR A 115 23.19 -19.93 -6.87
CA THR A 115 24.54 -20.51 -6.87
C THR A 115 25.64 -19.45 -6.92
N LYS A 116 25.44 -18.36 -7.70
CA LYS A 116 26.34 -17.20 -7.72
C LYS A 116 26.40 -16.53 -6.35
N GLN A 117 25.25 -16.27 -5.72
CA GLN A 117 25.17 -15.69 -4.37
C GLN A 117 25.91 -16.57 -3.32
N GLY A 118 25.74 -17.90 -3.39
CA GLY A 118 26.44 -18.84 -2.52
C GLY A 118 27.97 -18.81 -2.68
N THR A 119 28.46 -18.60 -3.91
CA THR A 119 29.91 -18.47 -4.17
C THR A 119 30.47 -17.18 -3.57
N ILE A 120 29.77 -16.06 -3.74
CA ILE A 120 30.21 -14.74 -3.22
C ILE A 120 30.38 -14.79 -1.70
N LEU A 121 29.43 -15.39 -0.99
CA LEU A 121 29.47 -15.53 0.47
C LEU A 121 30.66 -16.38 0.94
N GLN A 122 31.07 -17.40 0.18
CA GLN A 122 32.26 -18.20 0.50
C GLN A 122 33.56 -17.40 0.30
N GLU A 123 33.67 -16.61 -0.78
CA GLU A 123 34.83 -15.74 -1.02
C GLU A 123 34.93 -14.62 0.02
N LEU A 124 33.79 -14.04 0.43
CA LEU A 124 33.77 -13.05 1.50
C LEU A 124 34.25 -13.65 2.83
N ARG A 125 33.82 -14.89 3.14
CA ARG A 125 34.29 -15.61 4.32
C ARG A 125 35.78 -15.94 4.26
N ARG A 126 36.32 -16.31 3.09
CA ARG A 126 37.76 -16.53 2.86
C ARG A 126 38.55 -15.26 3.15
N ASP A 127 38.12 -14.12 2.61
CA ASP A 127 38.83 -12.86 2.81
C ASP A 127 38.72 -12.36 4.24
N LEU A 128 37.55 -12.53 4.87
CA LEU A 128 37.38 -12.24 6.29
C LEU A 128 38.32 -13.12 7.15
N THR A 129 38.46 -14.41 6.80
CA THR A 129 39.35 -15.34 7.50
C THR A 129 40.82 -14.98 7.26
N THR A 130 41.19 -14.59 6.04
CA THR A 130 42.57 -14.20 5.68
C THR A 130 42.94 -12.87 6.36
N ALA A 131 42.01 -11.92 6.40
CA ALA A 131 42.16 -10.67 7.14
C ALA A 131 42.22 -10.91 8.66
N LEU A 132 41.37 -11.78 9.23
CA LEU A 132 41.41 -12.04 10.68
C LEU A 132 42.67 -12.81 11.14
N PHE A 133 43.20 -13.74 10.34
CA PHE A 133 44.40 -14.51 10.73
C PHE A 133 45.72 -13.75 10.49
N GLY A 134 45.76 -12.76 9.59
CA GLY A 134 46.94 -11.92 9.35
C GLY A 134 47.13 -10.76 10.34
N PHE A 135 46.08 -10.35 11.06
CA PHE A 135 46.07 -9.10 11.83
C PHE A 135 46.62 -9.18 13.26
N PHE A 136 47.04 -10.34 13.77
CA PHE A 136 47.38 -10.47 15.20
C PHE A 136 48.86 -10.57 15.57
N ARG A 137 49.86 -10.45 14.66
CA ARG A 137 51.29 -10.60 15.07
C ARG A 137 52.38 -9.80 14.33
N THR A 138 52.22 -8.52 13.96
CA THR A 138 53.38 -7.72 13.46
C THR A 138 53.37 -6.23 13.83
N LEU A 139 54.58 -5.68 14.01
CA LEU A 139 54.88 -4.23 14.02
C LEU A 139 54.45 -3.62 12.67
N ARG A 140 53.77 -2.46 12.69
CA ARG A 140 53.35 -1.77 11.45
C ARG A 140 54.47 -0.86 10.93
N SER A 141 54.80 -0.97 9.63
CA SER A 141 55.56 0.04 8.88
C SER A 141 54.61 0.91 8.04
N PRO A 142 55.05 2.12 7.62
CA PRO A 142 54.36 2.92 6.62
C PRO A 142 54.21 2.19 5.28
N PHE A 143 53.22 2.60 4.50
CA PHE A 143 52.89 1.99 3.21
C PHE A 143 54.09 2.05 2.25
N GLY A 144 54.62 0.88 1.84
CA GLY A 144 55.75 0.74 0.92
C GLY A 144 57.07 0.24 1.53
N GLU A 145 57.18 0.06 2.86
CA GLU A 145 58.37 -0.55 3.49
C GLU A 145 58.18 -2.06 3.72
N LEU A 146 58.99 -2.89 3.03
CA LEU A 146 59.09 -4.33 3.28
C LEU A 146 59.96 -4.61 4.52
N LEU A 147 59.32 -4.87 5.65
CA LEU A 147 60.00 -5.42 6.83
C LEU A 147 60.04 -6.95 6.73
N THR A 148 61.21 -7.55 6.96
CA THR A 148 61.34 -9.00 7.10
C THR A 148 60.53 -9.50 8.32
N PRO A 149 60.02 -10.74 8.32
CA PRO A 149 59.28 -11.29 9.44
C PRO A 149 60.06 -11.18 10.75
N ILE A 150 59.38 -10.80 11.85
CA ILE A 150 59.99 -10.74 13.19
C ILE A 150 60.65 -12.11 13.48
N PRO A 151 61.90 -12.14 13.98
CA PRO A 151 62.61 -13.39 14.26
C PRO A 151 61.73 -14.39 15.01
N PRO A 152 61.77 -15.70 14.66
CA PRO A 152 60.94 -16.73 15.27
C PRO A 152 60.92 -16.68 16.80
N ALA A 153 59.83 -17.14 17.41
CA ALA A 153 59.64 -17.05 18.86
C ALA A 153 60.79 -17.65 19.69
N ALA A 154 61.44 -18.71 19.18
CA ALA A 154 62.62 -19.32 19.79
C ALA A 154 63.84 -18.39 19.80
N ASP A 155 64.00 -17.56 18.77
CA ASP A 155 65.18 -16.71 18.58
C ASP A 155 65.13 -15.41 19.39
N ARG A 156 63.92 -15.01 19.82
CA ARG A 156 63.65 -13.82 20.64
C ARG A 156 63.35 -14.12 22.11
N ALA A 157 63.39 -15.38 22.53
CA ALA A 157 63.28 -15.72 23.94
C ALA A 157 64.44 -15.06 24.73
N GLU A 158 64.11 -14.34 25.80
CA GLU A 158 65.06 -13.62 26.68
C GLU A 158 65.88 -12.50 25.98
N LYS A 159 65.43 -12.02 24.81
CA LYS A 159 66.09 -10.97 24.03
C LYS A 159 65.19 -9.74 23.84
N VAL A 160 65.78 -8.60 23.52
CA VAL A 160 65.06 -7.37 23.15
C VAL A 160 64.94 -7.31 21.63
N LEU A 161 63.80 -6.87 21.12
CA LEU A 161 63.61 -6.63 19.69
C LEU A 161 64.25 -5.29 19.31
N GLY A 162 65.23 -5.33 18.39
CA GLY A 162 65.88 -4.15 17.83
C GLY A 162 65.89 -4.18 16.30
N PHE A 163 66.50 -3.18 15.68
CA PHE A 163 66.67 -3.12 14.22
C PHE A 163 68.16 -3.09 13.87
N ASP A 164 68.55 -3.83 12.83
CA ASP A 164 69.94 -3.81 12.34
C ASP A 164 70.26 -2.55 11.52
N ALA A 165 71.50 -2.45 11.02
CA ALA A 165 71.95 -1.30 10.23
C ALA A 165 71.18 -1.11 8.91
N SER A 166 70.40 -2.11 8.47
CA SER A 166 69.49 -2.07 7.32
C SER A 166 68.03 -1.83 7.72
N GLY A 167 67.73 -1.57 9.00
CA GLY A 167 66.39 -1.29 9.50
C GLY A 167 65.51 -2.55 9.65
N GLN A 168 66.08 -3.75 9.59
CA GLN A 168 65.33 -5.00 9.68
C GLN A 168 65.23 -5.50 11.13
N PRO A 169 64.07 -6.05 11.55
CA PRO A 169 63.87 -6.48 12.93
C PRO A 169 64.75 -7.69 13.28
N VAL A 170 65.56 -7.57 14.32
CA VAL A 170 66.48 -8.60 14.82
C VAL A 170 66.34 -8.77 16.34
N ALA A 171 66.60 -9.99 16.84
CA ALA A 171 66.55 -10.29 18.27
C ALA A 171 67.92 -10.06 18.91
N MET A 172 68.04 -9.03 19.74
CA MET A 172 69.30 -8.58 20.35
C MET A 172 69.44 -9.08 21.79
N VAL A 173 70.64 -9.58 22.15
CA VAL A 173 70.93 -10.04 23.52
C VAL A 173 71.14 -8.82 24.44
N PRO A 174 70.39 -8.69 25.56
CA PRO A 174 70.54 -7.58 26.49
C PRO A 174 71.96 -7.50 27.07
N GLY A 175 72.55 -6.30 27.11
CA GLY A 175 73.89 -6.06 27.67
C GLY A 175 75.08 -6.28 26.72
N THR A 176 74.82 -6.54 25.43
CA THR A 176 75.86 -6.55 24.38
C THR A 176 76.11 -5.14 23.82
N ALA A 177 77.30 -4.90 23.26
CA ALA A 177 77.70 -3.59 22.73
C ALA A 177 76.73 -3.03 21.67
N ASP A 178 76.13 -3.91 20.86
CA ASP A 178 75.18 -3.53 19.80
C ASP A 178 73.81 -3.11 20.37
N ALA A 179 73.32 -3.78 21.43
CA ALA A 179 72.07 -3.41 22.11
C ALA A 179 72.20 -2.11 22.92
N GLN A 180 73.40 -1.84 23.47
CA GLN A 180 73.70 -0.63 24.22
C GLN A 180 73.82 0.60 23.29
N ALA A 181 74.38 0.43 22.08
CA ALA A 181 74.50 1.51 21.09
C ALA A 181 73.14 2.03 20.57
N VAL A 182 72.15 1.15 20.40
CA VAL A 182 70.79 1.50 19.96
C VAL A 182 69.97 2.13 21.10
N ALA A 183 70.19 1.73 22.36
CA ALA A 183 69.55 2.33 23.53
C ALA A 183 70.07 3.76 23.84
N ASP A 184 71.31 4.08 23.43
CA ASP A 184 72.01 5.32 23.77
C ASP A 184 72.04 6.38 22.65
N THR A 185 71.32 6.20 21.53
CA THR A 185 71.26 7.18 20.42
C THR A 185 69.84 7.59 20.03
N TYR A 186 69.58 8.91 20.01
CA TYR A 186 68.33 9.49 19.53
C TYR A 186 68.52 10.04 18.12
N PRO A 187 67.72 9.62 17.12
CA PRO A 187 67.77 10.21 15.79
C PRO A 187 67.20 11.63 15.80
N ARG A 188 68.01 12.62 15.44
CA ARG A 188 67.57 14.01 15.21
C ARG A 188 68.05 14.52 13.85
N ARG A 189 67.36 15.50 13.30
CA ARG A 189 67.80 16.21 12.08
C ARG A 189 69.01 17.09 12.41
N ASN A 190 69.97 17.19 11.49
CA ASN A 190 71.10 18.12 11.63
C ASN A 190 70.62 19.59 11.61
N ALA A 191 71.50 20.55 11.96
CA ALA A 191 71.14 21.97 12.09
C ALA A 191 70.56 22.62 10.81
N GLY A 192 70.70 21.99 9.65
CA GLY A 192 70.12 22.42 8.37
C GLY A 192 68.88 21.62 7.92
N ASN A 193 68.40 20.68 8.74
CA ASN A 193 67.30 19.75 8.44
C ASN A 193 67.51 18.83 7.22
N THR A 194 68.75 18.71 6.73
CA THR A 194 69.08 18.02 5.47
C THR A 194 69.42 16.54 5.64
N ALA A 195 69.78 16.09 6.86
CA ALA A 195 70.09 14.70 7.14
C ALA A 195 69.74 14.31 8.59
N TRP A 196 69.41 13.03 8.79
CA TRP A 196 69.28 12.43 10.13
C TRP A 196 70.68 12.11 10.67
N VAL A 197 70.93 12.53 11.91
CA VAL A 197 72.17 12.29 12.64
C VAL A 197 71.85 11.68 14.00
N ALA A 198 72.66 10.70 14.42
CA ALA A 198 72.56 10.10 15.74
C ALA A 198 73.19 11.04 16.78
N LYS A 199 72.45 11.39 17.83
CA LYS A 199 72.94 12.21 18.94
C LYS A 199 72.81 11.48 20.26
N THR A 200 73.78 11.66 21.14
CA THR A 200 73.78 11.14 22.51
C THR A 200 72.85 11.95 23.42
N PRO A 201 72.40 11.41 24.57
CA PRO A 201 71.57 12.14 25.54
C PRO A 201 72.20 13.44 26.06
N ALA A 202 73.54 13.56 26.03
CA ALA A 202 74.26 14.77 26.39
C ALA A 202 74.14 15.85 25.30
N GLU A 203 74.29 15.47 24.03
CA GLU A 203 74.16 16.38 22.88
C GLU A 203 72.72 16.84 22.65
N VAL A 204 71.74 15.98 22.93
CA VAL A 204 70.30 16.34 22.88
C VAL A 204 69.95 17.39 23.95
N ARG A 205 70.56 17.32 25.14
CA ARG A 205 70.38 18.35 26.19
C ARG A 205 71.03 19.68 25.82
N VAL A 206 72.13 19.68 25.09
CA VAL A 206 72.77 20.90 24.56
C VAL A 206 71.92 21.52 23.45
N ASP A 207 71.32 20.73 22.55
CA ASP A 207 70.38 21.24 21.53
C ASP A 207 69.11 21.85 22.15
N ILE A 208 68.55 21.20 23.17
CA ILE A 208 67.39 21.71 23.92
C ILE A 208 67.76 22.98 24.70
N GLY A 209 68.96 23.07 25.26
CA GLY A 209 69.48 24.26 25.93
C GLY A 209 69.91 25.39 24.99
N ALA A 210 70.20 25.11 23.72
CA ALA A 210 70.51 26.11 22.71
C ALA A 210 69.24 26.80 22.15
N LEU A 211 68.10 26.11 22.15
CA LEU A 211 66.79 26.70 21.82
C LEU A 211 66.26 27.66 22.91
N SER A 212 66.80 27.63 24.14
CA SER A 212 66.40 28.55 25.21
C SER A 212 67.24 29.83 25.30
N SER A 213 68.24 30.03 24.41
CA SER A 213 69.15 31.19 24.47
C SER A 213 69.28 32.01 23.18
N ALA A 214 68.51 31.71 22.13
CA ALA A 214 68.45 32.54 20.92
C ALA A 214 67.02 32.73 20.41
N GLY A 215 66.34 33.76 20.95
CA GLY A 215 65.14 34.36 20.33
C GLY A 215 63.90 34.37 21.21
N GLY A 216 63.66 35.50 21.90
CA GLY A 216 62.36 36.02 22.33
C GLY A 216 61.44 35.09 23.14
N ALA A 217 61.16 35.49 24.40
CA ALA A 217 60.18 34.86 25.28
C ALA A 217 58.92 34.35 24.56
N VAL A 218 58.82 33.04 24.37
CA VAL A 218 57.54 32.36 24.17
C VAL A 218 57.04 31.98 25.56
N THR A 219 56.24 32.87 26.15
CA THR A 219 55.32 32.47 27.21
C THR A 219 54.42 31.37 26.65
N THR A 220 54.14 30.35 27.45
CA THR A 220 53.26 29.19 27.19
C THR A 220 51.78 29.55 26.90
N ALA A 221 51.50 30.75 26.39
CA ALA A 221 50.18 31.32 26.19
C ALA A 221 49.69 31.32 24.73
N ASN A 222 50.36 30.63 23.79
CA ASN A 222 50.15 30.92 22.35
C ASN A 222 49.92 29.74 21.39
N LEU A 223 49.47 28.55 21.84
CA LEU A 223 49.17 27.44 20.90
C LEU A 223 48.04 26.47 21.31
N ALA A 224 47.20 26.75 22.30
CA ALA A 224 46.02 25.91 22.55
C ALA A 224 44.84 26.40 21.69
N SER A 225 44.75 25.96 20.44
CA SER A 225 43.51 26.06 19.65
C SER A 225 42.50 24.97 20.02
N ASP A 226 42.96 23.96 20.75
CA ASP A 226 42.24 22.73 21.07
C ASP A 226 42.11 22.63 22.60
N TYR A 227 40.89 22.34 23.05
CA TYR A 227 40.51 22.19 24.45
C TYR A 227 39.93 20.80 24.68
N ASP A 228 40.15 20.23 25.85
CA ASP A 228 39.62 18.90 26.18
C ASP A 228 38.09 18.92 26.26
N THR A 229 37.52 19.95 26.91
CA THR A 229 36.06 20.11 27.10
C THR A 229 35.58 21.54 26.83
N LEU A 230 34.26 21.73 26.74
CA LEU A 230 33.66 23.08 26.66
C LEU A 230 33.97 23.91 27.91
N ALA A 231 33.98 23.27 29.09
CA ALA A 231 34.32 23.94 30.35
C ALA A 231 35.77 24.47 30.34
N ASP A 232 36.72 23.73 29.77
CA ASP A 232 38.11 24.16 29.63
C ASP A 232 38.22 25.35 28.68
N ALA A 233 37.47 25.35 27.58
CA ALA A 233 37.43 26.45 26.63
C ALA A 233 36.80 27.73 27.24
N ILE A 234 35.75 27.60 28.05
CA ILE A 234 35.13 28.70 28.80
C ILE A 234 36.13 29.29 29.81
N ALA A 235 36.87 28.45 30.54
CA ALA A 235 37.81 28.90 31.55
C ALA A 235 39.10 29.52 30.98
N ALA A 236 39.40 29.29 29.70
CA ALA A 236 40.63 29.75 29.07
C ALA A 236 40.51 31.21 28.54
N PRO A 237 41.52 32.06 28.74
CA PRO A 237 41.65 33.30 27.98
C PRO A 237 42.18 32.99 26.57
N VAL A 238 41.37 33.23 25.54
CA VAL A 238 41.75 32.89 24.15
C VAL A 238 42.44 34.09 23.47
N PRO A 239 43.63 33.93 22.88
CA PRO A 239 44.31 35.05 22.21
C PRO A 239 43.44 35.72 21.13
N ALA A 240 43.44 37.06 21.10
CA ALA A 240 42.63 37.85 20.16
C ALA A 240 42.92 37.55 18.67
N ALA A 241 44.10 37.01 18.36
CA ALA A 241 44.47 36.59 17.00
C ALA A 241 43.80 35.28 16.53
N GLN A 242 43.25 34.50 17.46
CA GLN A 242 42.62 33.22 17.16
C GLN A 242 41.21 33.44 16.59
N ASN A 243 40.87 32.82 15.47
CA ASN A 243 39.54 32.96 14.84
C ASN A 243 38.65 31.73 14.98
N PHE A 244 39.20 30.61 15.46
CA PHE A 244 38.48 29.38 15.72
C PHE A 244 39.09 28.62 16.91
N VAL A 245 38.29 27.84 17.61
CA VAL A 245 38.74 26.92 18.66
C VAL A 245 38.03 25.59 18.50
N ARG A 246 38.64 24.49 18.96
CA ARG A 246 38.06 23.15 18.92
C ARG A 246 37.97 22.56 20.31
N THR A 247 36.89 21.86 20.63
CA THR A 247 36.80 21.01 21.81
C THR A 247 36.88 19.54 21.43
N ALA A 248 37.49 18.70 22.26
CA ALA A 248 37.54 17.24 22.08
C ALA A 248 36.30 16.52 22.65
N GLY A 249 35.51 17.23 23.47
CA GLY A 249 34.23 16.80 24.03
C GLY A 249 33.44 17.99 24.57
N TYR A 250 32.19 17.75 24.99
CA TYR A 250 31.37 18.77 25.66
C TYR A 250 31.68 18.81 27.16
N ALA A 251 31.45 17.69 27.85
CA ALA A 251 31.70 17.49 29.27
C ALA A 251 32.96 16.64 29.55
N ALA A 252 33.33 15.74 28.64
CA ALA A 252 34.53 14.91 28.75
C ALA A 252 35.11 14.57 27.37
N VAL A 253 36.44 14.43 27.28
CA VAL A 253 37.12 14.03 26.04
C VAL A 253 36.51 12.73 25.50
N GLY A 254 36.02 12.76 24.27
CA GLY A 254 35.44 11.59 23.60
C GLY A 254 33.98 11.29 23.93
N ASP A 255 33.25 12.20 24.57
CA ASP A 255 31.80 12.07 24.80
C ASP A 255 30.93 12.30 23.53
N GLY A 256 31.57 12.58 22.40
CA GLY A 256 30.90 12.86 21.12
C GLY A 256 30.41 14.30 20.98
N GLY A 257 30.59 15.16 21.98
CA GLY A 257 30.23 16.57 21.98
C GLY A 257 31.36 17.53 21.59
N GLY A 258 32.47 16.99 21.09
CA GLY A 258 33.57 17.79 20.57
C GLY A 258 33.15 18.54 19.31
N ALA A 259 33.48 19.83 19.21
CA ALA A 259 33.06 20.66 18.11
C ALA A 259 34.06 21.77 17.76
N LEU A 260 33.96 22.28 16.53
CA LEU A 260 34.60 23.50 16.07
C LEU A 260 33.72 24.71 16.40
N TYR A 261 34.36 25.78 16.90
CA TYR A 261 33.73 27.06 17.15
C TYR A 261 34.50 28.15 16.41
N LYS A 262 33.78 29.16 15.91
CA LYS A 262 34.34 30.35 15.27
C LYS A 262 34.09 31.57 16.15
N ARG A 263 34.96 32.57 16.05
CA ARG A 263 34.78 33.81 16.82
C ARG A 263 33.49 34.53 16.38
N GLY A 264 32.61 34.80 17.34
CA GLY A 264 31.33 35.47 17.17
C GLY A 264 31.34 36.90 17.72
N VAL A 265 30.20 37.58 17.58
CA VAL A 265 29.97 38.95 18.10
C VAL A 265 29.03 38.98 19.31
N SER A 266 28.29 37.90 19.54
CA SER A 266 27.33 37.72 20.62
C SER A 266 27.18 36.22 20.89
N LEU A 267 26.67 35.85 22.06
CA LEU A 267 26.40 34.45 22.37
C LEU A 267 25.27 33.89 21.47
N THR A 268 25.52 32.78 20.78
CA THR A 268 24.52 32.01 20.04
C THR A 268 24.17 30.71 20.77
N THR A 269 23.07 30.06 20.42
CA THR A 269 22.75 28.71 20.94
C THR A 269 23.85 27.72 20.59
N GLY A 270 24.26 26.90 21.56
CA GLY A 270 25.41 26.00 21.44
C GLY A 270 26.78 26.70 21.45
N GLY A 271 26.84 28.03 21.43
CA GLY A 271 28.07 28.80 21.57
C GLY A 271 28.45 29.06 23.02
N PHE A 272 29.62 29.65 23.26
CA PHE A 272 30.10 30.01 24.59
C PHE A 272 30.87 31.33 24.62
N GLN A 273 31.08 31.87 25.83
CA GLN A 273 31.96 33.01 26.07
C GLN A 273 33.19 32.56 26.86
N SER A 274 34.39 32.83 26.35
CA SER A 274 35.65 32.51 27.03
C SER A 274 35.99 33.54 28.13
N ALA A 275 36.95 33.23 29.00
CA ALA A 275 37.29 34.04 30.17
C ALA A 275 37.79 35.47 29.85
N ASP A 276 38.27 35.71 28.62
CA ASP A 276 38.64 37.02 28.08
C ASP A 276 37.43 37.84 27.55
N GLY A 277 36.23 37.27 27.61
CA GLY A 277 34.98 37.89 27.17
C GLY A 277 34.66 37.71 25.69
N ALA A 278 35.46 36.95 24.94
CA ALA A 278 35.19 36.66 23.53
C ALA A 278 34.06 35.65 23.35
N PHE A 279 33.22 35.87 22.34
CA PHE A 279 32.14 34.94 21.97
C PHE A 279 32.62 33.95 20.91
N TRP A 280 32.13 32.71 21.02
CA TRP A 280 32.46 31.59 20.16
C TRP A 280 31.19 30.88 19.72
N ASP A 281 30.89 30.95 18.43
CA ASP A 281 29.70 30.37 17.82
C ASP A 281 30.02 28.96 17.31
N LEU A 282 29.12 28.01 17.52
CA LEU A 282 29.24 26.66 16.98
C LEU A 282 29.34 26.71 15.44
N ALA A 283 30.35 26.06 14.88
CA ALA A 283 30.72 26.17 13.46
C ALA A 283 30.68 24.82 12.72
N GLU A 284 29.98 23.82 13.28
CA GLU A 284 29.78 22.52 12.64
C GLU A 284 28.63 22.59 11.63
N ASP A 285 28.85 22.02 10.44
CA ASP A 285 27.84 21.97 9.36
C ASP A 285 26.69 21.02 9.72
N GLU A 286 27.01 19.92 10.42
CA GLU A 286 26.04 18.95 10.94
C GLU A 286 26.18 18.91 12.47
N ARG A 287 25.14 19.33 13.19
CA ARG A 287 25.16 19.51 14.64
C ARG A 287 24.49 18.32 15.32
N THR A 288 25.07 17.85 16.43
CA THR A 288 24.57 16.72 17.22
C THR A 288 24.08 17.15 18.60
N PRO A 289 23.13 16.43 19.23
CA PRO A 289 22.68 16.74 20.59
C PRO A 289 23.83 16.79 21.62
N GLN A 290 24.87 15.98 21.45
CA GLN A 290 26.04 15.93 22.33
C GLN A 290 26.81 17.25 22.37
N MET A 291 26.84 18.00 21.26
CA MET A 291 27.46 19.34 21.21
C MET A 291 26.72 20.37 22.07
N PHE A 292 25.50 20.05 22.51
CA PHE A 292 24.67 20.86 23.42
C PHE A 292 24.58 20.21 24.81
N GLY A 293 25.35 19.15 25.07
CA GLY A 293 25.45 18.49 26.36
C GLY A 293 24.53 17.30 26.58
N ALA A 294 23.86 16.78 25.54
CA ALA A 294 23.12 15.53 25.66
C ALA A 294 24.09 14.36 25.87
N ALA A 295 23.74 13.43 26.75
CA ALA A 295 24.55 12.23 26.99
C ALA A 295 24.16 11.07 26.06
N GLY A 296 22.88 10.90 25.73
CA GLY A 296 22.41 9.85 24.82
C GLY A 296 22.58 8.42 25.35
N VAL A 297 22.64 8.25 26.68
CA VAL A 297 22.90 6.97 27.38
C VAL A 297 21.65 6.35 28.01
N GLY A 298 20.48 6.98 27.88
CA GLY A 298 19.19 6.48 28.37
C GLY A 298 18.91 6.67 29.87
N SER A 299 19.91 7.03 30.69
CA SER A 299 19.73 7.33 32.12
C SER A 299 19.58 8.82 32.43
N ASN A 300 20.19 9.68 31.60
CA ASN A 300 20.29 11.12 31.82
C ASN A 300 19.07 11.85 31.28
N ASP A 301 18.73 13.01 31.83
CA ASP A 301 17.70 13.87 31.21
C ASP A 301 18.37 14.75 30.15
N ASP A 302 18.10 14.46 28.89
CA ASP A 302 18.66 15.13 27.73
C ASP A 302 17.75 16.27 27.20
N SER A 303 16.63 16.55 27.87
CA SER A 303 15.58 17.47 27.37
C SER A 303 16.11 18.87 27.01
N ALA A 304 16.93 19.48 27.88
CA ALA A 304 17.45 20.83 27.65
C ALA A 304 18.41 20.88 26.44
N ALA A 305 19.31 19.90 26.35
CA ALA A 305 20.26 19.80 25.24
C ALA A 305 19.57 19.56 23.90
N LEU A 306 18.50 18.73 23.88
CA LEU A 306 17.68 18.49 22.71
C LEU A 306 16.92 19.75 22.26
N ALA A 307 16.42 20.55 23.20
CA ALA A 307 15.73 21.81 22.88
C ALA A 307 16.70 22.82 22.26
N ASP A 308 17.88 22.99 22.85
CA ASP A 308 18.92 23.87 22.31
C ASP A 308 19.39 23.40 20.94
N TRP A 309 19.66 22.10 20.77
CA TRP A 309 20.05 21.48 19.50
C TRP A 309 19.01 21.74 18.40
N LEU A 310 17.74 21.46 18.67
CA LEU A 310 16.65 21.61 17.71
C LEU A 310 16.43 23.08 17.31
N SER A 311 16.55 24.00 18.26
CA SER A 311 16.34 25.44 18.03
C SER A 311 17.29 26.03 16.99
N THR A 312 18.42 25.36 16.71
CA THR A 312 19.40 25.83 15.74
C THR A 312 18.98 25.62 14.28
N GLY A 313 17.94 24.83 14.01
CA GLY A 313 17.41 24.53 12.67
C GLY A 313 18.45 23.98 11.68
N GLY A 314 18.15 23.94 10.38
CA GLY A 314 19.10 23.50 9.36
C GLY A 314 19.43 22.00 9.42
N ALA A 315 20.67 21.61 9.11
CA ALA A 315 21.10 20.20 9.15
C ALA A 315 21.46 19.75 10.58
N LEU A 316 20.73 18.75 11.08
CA LEU A 316 20.85 18.17 12.41
C LEU A 316 21.00 16.65 12.29
N PHE A 317 21.92 16.08 13.06
CA PHE A 317 22.11 14.63 13.14
C PHE A 317 22.01 14.16 14.58
N MET A 318 21.19 13.14 14.83
CA MET A 318 21.08 12.45 16.11
C MET A 318 21.88 11.15 16.00
N PRO A 319 23.10 11.07 16.56
CA PRO A 319 23.88 9.84 16.58
C PRO A 319 23.13 8.70 17.28
N PRO A 320 23.49 7.43 17.03
CA PRO A 320 23.00 6.30 17.82
C PRO A 320 23.13 6.55 19.33
N GLY A 321 22.04 6.39 20.06
CA GLY A 321 21.92 6.70 21.48
C GLY A 321 20.46 6.71 21.92
N ILE A 322 20.26 6.65 23.24
CA ILE A 322 18.94 6.82 23.87
C ILE A 322 18.91 8.18 24.53
N TYR A 323 18.21 9.14 23.92
CA TYR A 323 18.08 10.50 24.40
C TYR A 323 16.81 10.63 25.21
N LYS A 324 16.95 10.52 26.53
CA LYS A 324 15.81 10.41 27.43
C LYS A 324 15.31 11.80 27.82
N CYS A 325 14.02 12.04 27.62
CA CYS A 325 13.34 13.26 28.02
C CYS A 325 12.58 13.03 29.33
N LYS A 326 12.85 13.85 30.35
CA LYS A 326 12.10 13.87 31.62
C LYS A 326 11.33 15.18 31.75
N GLY A 327 10.38 15.22 32.69
CA GLY A 327 9.44 16.34 32.81
C GLY A 327 8.47 16.44 31.61
N LEU A 328 7.56 17.42 31.62
CA LEU A 328 6.66 17.68 30.49
C LEU A 328 7.37 18.52 29.42
N SER A 329 8.34 17.91 28.74
CA SER A 329 9.14 18.54 27.68
C SER A 329 8.47 18.35 26.31
N VAL A 330 8.38 19.44 25.54
CA VAL A 330 7.82 19.49 24.17
C VAL A 330 8.74 20.30 23.27
N PHE A 331 8.86 19.92 22.00
CA PHE A 331 9.90 20.41 21.10
C PHE A 331 9.33 21.01 19.82
N ASP A 332 9.61 22.29 19.57
CA ASP A 332 9.18 23.01 18.36
C ASP A 332 10.27 22.95 17.28
N ILE A 333 9.94 22.43 16.09
CA ILE A 333 10.84 22.30 14.94
C ILE A 333 10.81 23.59 14.09
N PRO A 334 11.95 24.28 13.90
CA PRO A 334 12.03 25.44 13.01
C PRO A 334 11.85 25.09 11.53
N ALA A 335 11.55 26.09 10.70
CA ALA A 335 11.56 25.94 9.24
C ALA A 335 12.94 25.50 8.72
N ASP A 336 12.94 24.88 7.54
CA ASP A 336 14.13 24.45 6.81
C ASP A 336 15.06 23.54 7.65
N THR A 337 14.46 22.68 8.48
CA THR A 337 15.17 21.76 9.39
C THR A 337 15.17 20.33 8.85
N THR A 338 16.35 19.73 8.79
CA THR A 338 16.55 18.31 8.46
C THR A 338 17.15 17.60 9.67
N ILE A 339 16.42 16.64 10.23
CA ILE A 339 16.86 15.77 11.32
C ILE A 339 17.14 14.38 10.75
N ARG A 340 18.37 13.90 10.89
CA ARG A 340 18.78 12.55 10.48
C ARG A 340 19.19 11.72 11.68
N GLY A 341 18.90 10.43 11.63
CA GLY A 341 19.38 9.46 12.59
C GLY A 341 19.52 8.08 11.96
N VAL A 342 19.71 7.09 12.81
CA VAL A 342 19.80 5.68 12.43
C VAL A 342 18.59 4.97 13.03
N ARG A 343 17.66 4.54 12.17
CA ARG A 343 16.41 3.87 12.58
C ARG A 343 16.69 2.73 13.57
N GLY A 344 16.01 2.74 14.71
CA GLY A 344 16.18 1.75 15.78
C GLY A 344 17.39 1.96 16.69
N ALA A 345 18.25 2.93 16.40
CA ALA A 345 19.44 3.24 17.21
C ALA A 345 19.50 4.70 17.68
N SER A 346 18.93 5.65 16.93
CA SER A 346 18.74 7.05 17.34
C SER A 346 17.36 7.19 17.97
N ILE A 347 17.30 7.09 19.30
CA ILE A 347 16.04 6.94 20.04
C ILE A 347 15.75 8.21 20.83
N TRP A 348 14.65 8.86 20.50
CA TRP A 348 14.07 9.98 21.25
C TRP A 348 13.03 9.43 22.23
N ASP A 349 13.43 9.30 23.49
CA ASP A 349 12.71 8.49 24.48
C ASP A 349 11.99 9.37 25.50
N PHE A 350 10.65 9.35 25.48
CA PHE A 350 9.78 10.08 26.40
C PHE A 350 9.23 9.19 27.51
N SER A 351 9.72 7.97 27.71
CA SER A 351 9.05 6.98 28.54
C SER A 351 8.94 7.34 30.04
N ASP A 352 9.84 8.20 30.52
CA ASP A 352 10.03 8.51 31.96
C ASP A 352 9.56 9.94 32.32
N ARG A 353 8.78 10.58 31.44
CA ARG A 353 8.27 11.94 31.63
C ARG A 353 7.20 12.04 32.73
N THR A 354 6.95 13.25 33.22
CA THR A 354 5.89 13.53 34.21
C THR A 354 4.74 14.30 33.53
N GLY A 355 3.57 13.68 33.39
CA GLY A 355 2.39 14.30 32.74
C GLY A 355 2.26 13.98 31.25
N GLN A 356 1.15 14.38 30.64
CA GLN A 356 0.72 14.02 29.27
C GLN A 356 0.81 15.23 28.33
N SER A 357 1.01 15.03 27.01
CA SER A 357 1.26 16.17 26.11
C SER A 357 -0.04 16.94 25.86
N ASP A 358 -1.17 16.24 26.04
CA ASP A 358 -2.50 16.81 26.15
C ASP A 358 -2.64 17.80 27.34
N ASP A 359 -1.89 17.64 28.44
CA ASP A 359 -1.95 18.57 29.59
C ASP A 359 -1.50 19.98 29.20
N VAL A 360 -0.63 20.10 28.20
CA VAL A 360 -0.13 21.38 27.68
C VAL A 360 -0.68 21.72 26.30
N ALA A 361 -1.59 20.90 25.78
CA ALA A 361 -2.10 21.01 24.41
C ALA A 361 -0.92 21.24 23.44
N LYS A 362 -0.05 20.25 23.30
CA LYS A 362 1.05 20.25 22.32
C LYS A 362 1.40 18.83 21.88
N PHE A 363 2.07 18.72 20.74
CA PHE A 363 2.80 17.52 20.36
C PHE A 363 4.11 17.41 21.15
N LEU A 364 4.58 16.18 21.40
CA LEU A 364 5.90 15.93 21.99
C LEU A 364 6.99 16.58 21.15
N VAL A 365 6.89 16.40 19.83
CA VAL A 365 7.76 17.04 18.84
C VAL A 365 6.89 17.53 17.70
N GLY A 366 7.08 18.75 17.23
CA GLY A 366 6.27 19.23 16.12
C GLY A 366 6.58 20.62 15.62
N ALA A 367 5.83 21.06 14.61
CA ALA A 367 5.90 22.44 14.12
C ALA A 367 4.50 23.03 14.03
N LEU A 368 4.41 24.33 14.32
CA LEU A 368 3.16 25.10 14.29
C LEU A 368 3.37 26.36 13.44
N GLY A 369 2.78 26.38 12.25
CA GLY A 369 2.60 27.60 11.47
C GLY A 369 1.45 28.45 12.00
N SER A 370 1.13 29.53 11.29
CA SER A 370 0.02 30.41 11.66
C SER A 370 -0.90 30.71 10.49
N VAL A 371 -2.10 31.17 10.80
CA VAL A 371 -3.10 31.58 9.82
C VAL A 371 -3.44 33.06 10.03
N GLY A 372 -3.53 33.80 8.93
CA GLY A 372 -3.88 35.20 8.89
C GLY A 372 -5.38 35.45 9.07
N THR A 373 -5.77 36.73 9.04
CA THR A 373 -7.17 37.13 9.16
C THR A 373 -7.97 36.78 7.91
N ASP A 374 -9.23 36.39 8.11
CA ASP A 374 -10.18 36.14 7.02
C ASP A 374 -10.42 37.40 6.17
N VAL A 375 -10.38 37.22 4.85
CA VAL A 375 -10.79 38.20 3.85
C VAL A 375 -11.97 37.62 3.07
N TYR A 376 -13.13 38.26 3.16
CA TYR A 376 -14.36 37.77 2.56
C TYR A 376 -14.36 37.92 1.04
N VAL A 377 -14.87 36.90 0.34
CA VAL A 377 -15.08 36.99 -1.11
C VAL A 377 -16.22 37.98 -1.41
N THR A 378 -16.16 38.61 -2.57
CA THR A 378 -17.14 39.62 -3.02
C THR A 378 -18.15 39.08 -4.02
N ALA A 379 -17.93 37.86 -4.51
CA ALA A 379 -18.83 37.10 -5.37
C ALA A 379 -18.66 35.61 -5.09
N ASP A 380 -19.68 34.81 -5.45
CA ASP A 380 -19.62 33.35 -5.32
C ASP A 380 -18.46 32.78 -6.15
N VAL A 381 -17.82 31.74 -5.62
CA VAL A 381 -16.75 30.99 -6.28
C VAL A 381 -17.31 29.62 -6.63
N ASP A 382 -17.65 29.40 -7.89
CA ASP A 382 -18.21 28.12 -8.34
C ASP A 382 -17.16 27.00 -8.35
N ALA A 383 -17.60 25.76 -8.11
CA ALA A 383 -16.77 24.58 -8.34
C ALA A 383 -16.21 24.59 -9.78
N GLY A 384 -14.93 24.28 -9.92
CA GLY A 384 -14.18 24.37 -11.18
C GLY A 384 -13.57 25.75 -11.47
N SER A 385 -13.92 26.80 -10.71
CA SER A 385 -13.32 28.13 -10.88
C SER A 385 -11.90 28.18 -10.33
N VAL A 386 -11.04 28.96 -11.01
CA VAL A 386 -9.72 29.38 -10.52
C VAL A 386 -9.66 30.86 -10.17
N ALA A 387 -10.71 31.64 -10.50
CA ALA A 387 -10.75 33.06 -10.27
C ALA A 387 -11.58 33.38 -9.03
N VAL A 388 -11.05 34.24 -8.15
CA VAL A 388 -11.72 34.66 -6.92
C VAL A 388 -11.80 36.17 -6.86
N SER A 389 -13.02 36.70 -6.74
CA SER A 389 -13.28 38.13 -6.59
C SER A 389 -13.16 38.51 -5.11
N ILE A 390 -12.10 39.22 -4.73
CA ILE A 390 -11.70 39.48 -3.34
C ILE A 390 -10.78 40.70 -3.24
N ASN A 391 -10.74 41.38 -2.09
CA ASN A 391 -9.72 42.39 -1.83
C ASN A 391 -8.34 41.72 -1.71
N THR A 392 -7.44 42.01 -2.66
CA THR A 392 -6.16 41.31 -2.77
C THR A 392 -5.02 41.95 -1.96
N SER A 393 -5.29 43.03 -1.22
CA SER A 393 -4.22 43.85 -0.60
C SER A 393 -3.36 43.12 0.44
N SER A 394 -3.84 42.01 1.00
CA SER A 394 -3.12 41.15 1.96
C SER A 394 -2.46 39.91 1.35
N PHE A 395 -2.50 39.77 0.03
CA PHE A 395 -2.03 38.57 -0.68
C PHE A 395 -0.92 38.90 -1.68
N SER A 396 -0.11 37.91 -2.00
CA SER A 396 0.96 37.96 -2.99
C SER A 396 1.03 36.64 -3.75
N GLU A 397 1.59 36.67 -4.97
CA GLU A 397 1.85 35.45 -5.74
C GLU A 397 2.71 34.47 -4.94
N GLY A 398 2.32 33.20 -4.93
CA GLY A 398 2.96 32.13 -4.18
C GLY A 398 2.44 31.93 -2.76
N ASP A 399 1.57 32.82 -2.25
CA ASP A 399 0.95 32.66 -0.94
C ASP A 399 0.10 31.38 -0.87
N LEU A 400 0.29 30.60 0.19
CA LEU A 400 -0.58 29.47 0.51
C LEU A 400 -1.83 30.01 1.21
N VAL A 401 -3.01 29.63 0.72
CA VAL A 401 -4.29 30.14 1.21
C VAL A 401 -5.30 29.02 1.41
N ILE A 402 -6.22 29.20 2.36
CA ILE A 402 -7.39 28.34 2.54
C ILE A 402 -8.62 29.15 2.17
N LEU A 403 -9.38 28.68 1.18
CA LEU A 403 -10.74 29.16 0.92
C LEU A 403 -11.70 28.31 1.75
N HIS A 404 -12.53 28.93 2.58
CA HIS A 404 -13.48 28.26 3.49
C HIS A 404 -14.79 29.03 3.64
N SER A 405 -15.83 28.38 4.17
CA SER A 405 -17.14 28.97 4.44
C SER A 405 -17.75 28.42 5.73
N ASP A 406 -18.93 28.93 6.11
CA ASP A 406 -19.67 28.42 7.27
C ASP A 406 -20.57 27.22 6.97
N ASP A 407 -20.68 26.83 5.69
CA ASP A 407 -21.45 25.65 5.30
C ASP A 407 -20.77 24.38 5.84
N GLN A 408 -21.60 23.44 6.30
CA GLN A 408 -21.13 22.13 6.73
C GLN A 408 -21.02 21.18 5.54
N TYR A 409 -19.88 20.52 5.42
CA TYR A 409 -19.64 19.48 4.43
C TYR A 409 -20.51 18.23 4.68
N ILE A 410 -20.68 17.86 5.95
CA ILE A 410 -21.63 16.83 6.41
C ILE A 410 -22.35 17.37 7.65
N ASP A 411 -23.69 17.42 7.62
CA ASP A 411 -24.54 17.83 8.75
C ASP A 411 -24.48 16.78 9.87
N THR A 412 -23.61 17.00 10.85
CA THR A 412 -23.57 16.19 12.07
C THR A 412 -24.26 16.94 13.21
N SER A 413 -25.55 17.26 13.08
CA SER A 413 -26.46 17.74 14.15
C SER A 413 -25.76 18.48 15.32
N GLY A 414 -25.02 19.56 15.01
CA GLY A 414 -24.26 20.32 16.00
C GLY A 414 -23.26 21.32 15.39
N PRO A 415 -22.79 22.32 16.17
CA PRO A 415 -21.87 23.38 15.72
C PRO A 415 -20.44 22.89 15.40
N ASN A 416 -20.19 21.58 15.45
CA ASN A 416 -18.87 20.94 15.37
C ASN A 416 -18.70 20.05 14.13
N GLY A 417 -19.57 20.20 13.12
CA GLY A 417 -19.45 19.45 11.86
C GLY A 417 -18.27 19.92 11.01
N ALA A 418 -17.73 19.03 10.18
CA ALA A 418 -16.70 19.38 9.22
C ALA A 418 -17.22 20.49 8.28
N LYS A 419 -16.52 21.63 8.22
CA LYS A 419 -16.88 22.76 7.36
C LYS A 419 -16.20 22.67 6.00
N TYR A 420 -16.82 23.24 4.98
CA TYR A 420 -16.18 23.38 3.67
C TYR A 420 -14.91 24.23 3.77
N GLY A 421 -13.86 23.75 3.11
CA GLY A 421 -12.59 24.46 3.00
C GLY A 421 -11.56 23.67 2.23
N GLU A 422 -10.77 24.34 1.41
CA GLU A 422 -9.72 23.74 0.57
C GLU A 422 -8.51 24.66 0.41
N TYR A 423 -7.33 24.04 0.27
CA TYR A 423 -6.07 24.75 0.03
C TYR A 423 -5.89 25.13 -1.44
N ALA A 424 -5.30 26.29 -1.65
CA ALA A 424 -4.76 26.69 -2.94
C ALA A 424 -3.51 27.56 -2.77
N ILE A 425 -2.80 27.80 -3.87
CA ILE A 425 -1.74 28.79 -3.96
C ILE A 425 -2.24 29.93 -4.84
N VAL A 426 -1.97 31.17 -4.42
CA VAL A 426 -2.20 32.36 -5.26
C VAL A 426 -1.24 32.31 -6.44
N ASP A 427 -1.77 32.07 -7.64
CA ASP A 427 -0.99 32.01 -8.88
C ASP A 427 -0.70 33.40 -9.44
N GLU A 428 -1.68 34.31 -9.35
CA GLU A 428 -1.59 35.66 -9.94
C GLU A 428 -2.48 36.64 -9.17
N ILE A 429 -1.96 37.84 -8.87
CA ILE A 429 -2.78 38.97 -8.44
C ILE A 429 -3.21 39.75 -9.69
N ILE A 430 -4.47 39.59 -10.11
CA ILE A 430 -4.98 40.21 -11.34
C ILE A 430 -5.10 41.73 -11.14
N ASP A 431 -5.77 42.14 -10.06
CA ASP A 431 -5.88 43.53 -9.63
C ASP A 431 -6.25 43.62 -8.14
N SER A 432 -6.63 44.80 -7.65
CA SER A 432 -7.02 45.04 -6.25
C SER A 432 -8.29 44.29 -5.77
N SER A 433 -9.05 43.70 -6.70
CA SER A 433 -10.37 43.11 -6.50
C SER A 433 -10.49 41.65 -6.99
N GLN A 434 -9.44 41.09 -7.59
CA GLN A 434 -9.46 39.73 -8.10
C GLN A 434 -8.07 39.09 -8.07
N MET A 435 -8.03 37.80 -7.71
CA MET A 435 -6.83 36.97 -7.85
C MET A 435 -7.17 35.62 -8.49
N ARG A 436 -6.14 34.95 -9.01
CA ARG A 436 -6.22 33.62 -9.61
C ARG A 436 -5.50 32.61 -8.71
N LEU A 437 -6.14 31.48 -8.48
CA LEU A 437 -5.62 30.33 -7.74
C LEU A 437 -4.99 29.32 -8.71
N ASN A 438 -4.01 28.56 -8.23
CA ASN A 438 -3.26 27.60 -9.03
C ASN A 438 -4.03 26.31 -9.37
N VAL A 439 -5.14 26.04 -8.68
CA VAL A 439 -5.98 24.85 -8.87
C VAL A 439 -7.46 25.25 -8.92
N PRO A 440 -8.28 24.55 -9.72
CA PRO A 440 -9.73 24.76 -9.72
C PRO A 440 -10.34 24.30 -8.39
N MET A 441 -11.28 25.06 -7.86
CA MET A 441 -11.99 24.73 -6.62
C MET A 441 -12.82 23.47 -6.76
N GLN A 442 -12.79 22.60 -5.75
CA GLN A 442 -13.54 21.34 -5.74
C GLN A 442 -15.02 21.56 -5.42
N GLU A 443 -15.33 22.63 -4.69
CA GLU A 443 -16.67 22.96 -4.21
C GLU A 443 -17.07 24.39 -4.56
N THR A 444 -18.38 24.67 -4.49
CA THR A 444 -18.91 26.03 -4.62
C THR A 444 -18.90 26.73 -3.25
N TYR A 445 -18.34 27.94 -3.20
CA TYR A 445 -18.28 28.79 -2.01
C TYR A 445 -19.11 30.05 -2.21
N THR A 446 -20.17 30.22 -1.42
CA THR A 446 -21.12 31.33 -1.61
C THR A 446 -20.88 32.47 -0.63
N VAL A 447 -21.15 33.71 -1.07
CA VAL A 447 -21.17 34.90 -0.22
C VAL A 447 -22.21 34.73 0.89
N SER A 448 -23.36 34.10 0.60
CA SER A 448 -24.41 33.82 1.59
C SER A 448 -23.96 32.90 2.72
N ALA A 449 -22.96 32.05 2.47
CA ALA A 449 -22.35 31.16 3.45
C ALA A 449 -21.09 31.75 4.11
N ASN A 450 -20.90 33.07 4.01
CA ASN A 450 -19.72 33.76 4.54
C ASN A 450 -18.40 33.21 3.98
N ALA A 451 -18.35 32.88 2.69
CA ALA A 451 -17.12 32.43 2.04
C ALA A 451 -15.99 33.47 2.18
N ARG A 452 -14.80 32.99 2.51
CA ARG A 452 -13.64 33.82 2.85
C ARG A 452 -12.33 33.06 2.66
N ILE A 453 -11.25 33.82 2.44
CA ILE A 453 -9.90 33.30 2.28
C ILE A 453 -9.02 33.81 3.41
N CYS A 454 -8.23 32.92 4.00
CA CYS A 454 -7.15 33.29 4.91
C CYS A 454 -5.80 32.81 4.35
N LYS A 455 -4.75 33.61 4.61
CA LYS A 455 -3.37 33.26 4.28
C LYS A 455 -2.80 32.33 5.34
N VAL A 456 -2.04 31.31 4.94
CA VAL A 456 -1.30 30.43 5.85
C VAL A 456 0.19 30.77 5.81
N GLU A 457 0.71 31.24 6.94
CA GLU A 457 2.14 31.44 7.17
C GLU A 457 2.73 30.12 7.65
N ALA A 458 3.03 29.25 6.68
CA ALA A 458 3.42 27.87 6.95
C ALA A 458 4.88 27.73 7.39
N ILE A 459 5.14 26.85 8.38
CA ILE A 459 6.49 26.32 8.60
C ILE A 459 6.77 25.31 7.48
N ARG A 460 7.90 25.47 6.79
CA ARG A 460 8.21 24.65 5.62
C ARG A 460 9.57 23.99 5.65
N GLY A 461 9.77 23.00 4.77
CA GLY A 461 11.08 22.40 4.52
C GLY A 461 11.56 21.49 5.67
N ILE A 462 10.63 20.78 6.32
CA ILE A 462 10.96 19.87 7.41
C ILE A 462 11.21 18.46 6.87
N VAL A 463 12.35 17.87 7.22
CA VAL A 463 12.68 16.48 6.92
C VAL A 463 13.10 15.79 8.21
N ILE A 464 12.50 14.64 8.52
CA ILE A 464 12.88 13.79 9.65
C ILE A 464 13.11 12.38 9.11
N ASP A 465 14.31 11.84 9.31
CA ASP A 465 14.71 10.55 8.79
C ASP A 465 15.40 9.71 9.86
N GLY A 466 14.96 8.46 10.04
CA GLY A 466 15.68 7.47 10.85
C GLY A 466 15.59 7.66 12.36
N ILE A 467 14.55 8.31 12.89
CA ILE A 467 14.36 8.52 14.34
C ILE A 467 13.34 7.53 14.91
N THR A 468 13.65 6.93 16.06
CA THR A 468 12.69 6.13 16.84
C THR A 468 12.16 6.97 17.99
N PHE A 469 10.85 7.24 18.00
CA PHE A 469 10.14 7.94 19.06
C PHE A 469 9.48 6.93 20.00
N ILE A 470 9.72 7.06 21.30
CA ILE A 470 9.11 6.20 22.33
C ILE A 470 8.26 7.07 23.25
N GLY A 471 6.96 6.77 23.35
CA GLY A 471 6.04 7.42 24.29
C GLY A 471 6.09 6.79 25.69
N GLN A 472 5.40 7.40 26.65
CA GLN A 472 5.27 6.87 28.02
C GLN A 472 4.38 5.62 28.14
N GLY A 473 3.73 5.22 27.05
CA GLY A 473 2.64 4.25 27.10
C GLY A 473 1.45 4.77 27.90
N ARG A 474 0.46 3.90 28.13
CA ARG A 474 -0.76 4.28 28.86
C ARG A 474 -0.50 4.43 30.37
N LEU A 475 -0.70 5.63 30.91
CA LEU A 475 -0.68 5.92 32.35
C LEU A 475 -2.11 5.79 32.96
N GLY A 476 -2.57 4.57 33.23
CA GLY A 476 -3.83 4.32 33.96
C GLY A 476 -5.09 4.11 33.10
N ASP A 477 -6.24 3.87 33.75
CA ASP A 477 -7.47 3.40 33.08
C ASP A 477 -8.51 4.51 32.72
N GLY A 478 -8.19 5.79 32.92
CA GLY A 478 -9.10 6.95 32.76
C GLY A 478 -9.12 7.64 31.38
N ASP A 479 -9.94 8.70 31.24
CA ASP A 479 -10.04 9.62 30.07
C ASP A 479 -8.86 10.62 30.02
N ASP A 480 -7.81 10.39 30.80
CA ASP A 480 -6.72 11.33 31.00
C ASP A 480 -5.84 11.30 29.72
N GLY A 481 -5.98 12.33 28.89
CA GLY A 481 -5.55 12.38 27.49
C GLY A 481 -4.09 11.97 27.26
N GLY A 482 -3.80 11.25 26.17
CA GLY A 482 -2.47 10.67 25.96
C GLY A 482 -1.43 11.60 25.32
N ASP A 483 -0.25 11.06 25.12
CA ASP A 483 0.82 11.63 24.33
C ASP A 483 0.44 11.69 22.85
N ARG A 484 0.60 12.89 22.29
CA ARG A 484 0.67 13.11 20.85
C ARG A 484 2.13 13.21 20.45
N GLY A 485 2.62 12.26 19.68
CA GLY A 485 4.01 12.11 19.29
C GLY A 485 4.52 13.23 18.40
N LEU A 486 4.60 12.95 17.10
CA LEU A 486 5.09 13.88 16.10
C LEU A 486 3.92 14.57 15.40
N GLY A 487 3.87 15.90 15.43
CA GLY A 487 2.76 16.64 14.83
C GLY A 487 3.18 17.87 14.03
N PHE A 488 2.43 18.15 12.97
CA PHE A 488 2.64 19.31 12.13
C PHE A 488 1.31 20.04 11.95
N THR A 489 1.27 21.32 12.31
CA THR A 489 0.07 22.16 12.16
C THR A 489 0.41 23.35 11.25
N TYR A 490 -0.40 23.61 10.23
CA TYR A 490 -0.15 24.68 9.25
C TYR A 490 1.27 24.60 8.64
N CYS A 491 1.70 23.40 8.27
CA CYS A 491 3.03 23.18 7.70
C CYS A 491 2.96 22.88 6.20
N ARG A 492 4.06 23.10 5.51
CA ARG A 492 4.19 22.85 4.07
C ARG A 492 5.49 22.11 3.76
N ASP A 493 5.47 21.19 2.80
CA ASP A 493 6.68 20.46 2.37
C ASP A 493 7.35 19.71 3.55
N VAL A 494 6.58 18.81 4.18
CA VAL A 494 7.04 18.01 5.34
C VAL A 494 7.29 16.57 4.91
N THR A 495 8.45 16.02 5.28
CA THR A 495 8.81 14.61 5.02
C THR A 495 9.21 13.91 6.31
N VAL A 496 8.57 12.76 6.59
CA VAL A 496 8.91 11.85 7.68
C VAL A 496 9.22 10.48 7.09
N SER A 497 10.46 10.01 7.22
CA SER A 497 10.98 8.83 6.56
C SER A 497 11.64 7.89 7.55
N ASN A 498 11.47 6.57 7.37
CA ASN A 498 12.23 5.57 8.12
C ASN A 498 12.16 5.73 9.66
N CYS A 499 11.07 6.28 10.18
CA CYS A 499 10.88 6.53 11.61
C CYS A 499 10.03 5.46 12.27
N ASP A 500 10.26 5.22 13.56
CA ASP A 500 9.47 4.29 14.36
C ASP A 500 8.74 5.04 15.47
N PHE A 501 7.47 4.70 15.71
CA PHE A 501 6.63 5.29 16.74
C PHE A 501 6.13 4.18 17.66
N ILE A 502 6.60 4.18 18.91
CA ILE A 502 6.42 3.07 19.85
C ILE A 502 5.71 3.60 21.09
N ASP A 503 4.56 3.00 21.43
CA ASP A 503 3.85 3.24 22.70
C ASP A 503 3.49 4.71 22.98
N ILE A 504 3.18 5.45 21.92
CA ILE A 504 2.54 6.78 21.97
C ILE A 504 1.02 6.58 21.92
N ASP A 505 0.27 7.02 22.93
CA ASP A 505 -1.08 6.55 23.30
C ASP A 505 -2.27 7.39 22.79
N GLN A 506 -2.07 8.62 22.30
CA GLN A 506 -3.13 9.43 21.67
C GLN A 506 -2.99 9.45 20.13
N GLU A 507 -1.94 10.08 19.63
CA GLU A 507 -1.68 10.29 18.20
C GLU A 507 -0.19 10.10 17.93
N GLN A 508 0.20 9.21 17.02
CA GLN A 508 1.64 8.92 16.83
C GLN A 508 2.29 9.88 15.84
N LEU A 509 1.71 10.01 14.65
CA LEU A 509 2.10 10.96 13.61
C LEU A 509 0.87 11.70 13.08
N THR A 510 0.83 13.02 13.25
CA THR A 510 -0.30 13.86 12.84
C THR A 510 0.14 14.94 11.86
N PHE A 511 -0.56 15.02 10.73
CA PHE A 511 -0.58 16.18 9.85
C PHE A 511 -1.91 16.91 10.04
N ARG A 512 -1.84 18.18 10.38
CA ARG A 512 -2.99 19.02 10.69
C ARG A 512 -2.92 20.27 9.84
N SER A 513 -3.90 20.45 8.96
CA SER A 513 -3.89 21.53 7.97
C SER A 513 -2.56 21.69 7.22
N CYS A 514 -1.96 20.57 6.82
CA CYS A 514 -0.67 20.58 6.11
C CYS A 514 -0.85 20.50 4.59
N TYR A 515 0.03 21.18 3.85
CA TYR A 515 0.06 21.17 2.40
C TYR A 515 1.34 20.48 1.88
N ASN A 516 1.21 19.49 1.01
CA ASN A 516 2.34 18.71 0.47
C ASN A 516 3.19 18.04 1.56
N PHE A 517 2.81 16.82 1.94
CA PHE A 517 3.50 16.07 2.99
C PHE A 517 3.70 14.60 2.60
N LEU A 518 4.77 14.00 3.13
CA LEU A 518 5.16 12.62 2.90
C LEU A 518 5.43 11.92 4.23
N ALA A 519 4.74 10.80 4.48
CA ALA A 519 5.16 9.80 5.46
C ALA A 519 5.58 8.52 4.71
N GLU A 520 6.82 8.09 4.88
CA GLU A 520 7.38 6.96 4.15
C GLU A 520 8.09 5.96 5.06
N ASN A 521 7.80 4.67 4.86
CA ASN A 521 8.51 3.57 5.52
C ASN A 521 8.55 3.70 7.06
N THR A 522 7.49 4.24 7.65
CA THR A 522 7.38 4.42 9.10
C THR A 522 6.74 3.18 9.75
N TYR A 523 7.21 2.80 10.92
CA TYR A 523 6.58 1.74 11.72
C TYR A 523 5.87 2.31 12.95
N HIS A 524 4.67 1.81 13.21
CA HIS A 524 3.78 2.28 14.25
C HIS A 524 3.37 1.10 15.10
N TYR A 525 3.66 1.16 16.40
CA TYR A 525 3.37 0.10 17.34
C TYR A 525 2.77 0.65 18.63
N HIS A 526 1.85 -0.11 19.20
CA HIS A 526 1.40 0.13 20.56
C HIS A 526 1.11 -1.18 21.29
N SER A 527 1.71 -1.32 22.48
CA SER A 527 1.77 -2.56 23.26
C SER A 527 0.45 -3.06 23.83
N LYS A 528 -0.56 -2.20 23.99
CA LYS A 528 -1.89 -2.63 24.46
C LYS A 528 -2.85 -2.94 23.30
N TYR A 529 -3.15 -4.24 23.18
CA TYR A 529 -4.09 -4.88 22.25
C TYR A 529 -5.35 -5.45 22.92
N PHE A 530 -6.34 -5.67 22.06
CA PHE A 530 -7.43 -6.65 22.07
C PHE A 530 -7.36 -7.77 23.14
N SER A 531 -8.45 -7.94 23.89
CA SER A 531 -8.70 -9.16 24.68
C SER A 531 -8.83 -10.39 23.75
N PRO A 532 -8.20 -11.54 24.04
CA PRO A 532 -8.04 -12.66 23.10
C PRO A 532 -9.28 -13.53 22.83
N SER A 533 -10.49 -13.12 23.24
CA SER A 533 -11.69 -13.95 23.03
C SER A 533 -12.25 -13.76 21.62
N GLY A 534 -11.58 -14.39 20.65
CA GLY A 534 -12.01 -14.50 19.27
C GLY A 534 -13.36 -15.22 19.15
N THR A 535 -14.44 -14.43 19.13
CA THR A 535 -15.74 -14.81 18.59
C THR A 535 -16.38 -13.58 17.97
N PRO A 536 -16.66 -13.59 16.66
CA PRO A 536 -17.47 -12.55 16.04
C PRO A 536 -18.87 -12.58 16.69
N GLY A 537 -19.21 -11.55 17.47
CA GLY A 537 -20.58 -11.33 17.96
C GLY A 537 -20.92 -11.76 19.40
N SER A 538 -19.98 -11.94 20.32
CA SER A 538 -20.35 -12.08 21.74
C SER A 538 -19.42 -11.34 22.69
N ASP A 539 -20.03 -10.48 23.50
CA ASP A 539 -19.51 -9.76 24.66
C ASP A 539 -18.45 -8.67 24.36
N HIS A 540 -18.89 -7.61 23.69
CA HIS A 540 -18.33 -6.28 23.94
C HIS A 540 -18.90 -5.77 25.27
N PRO A 541 -18.14 -5.71 26.38
CA PRO A 541 -18.46 -4.71 27.37
C PRO A 541 -18.23 -3.36 26.67
N TYR A 542 -19.33 -2.69 26.32
CA TYR A 542 -19.36 -1.28 25.95
C TYR A 542 -18.54 -0.40 26.93
N GLU A 543 -18.27 -0.90 28.13
CA GLU A 543 -17.45 -0.29 29.16
C GLU A 543 -15.93 -0.28 28.86
N LEU A 544 -15.40 -1.13 27.97
CA LEU A 544 -14.00 -1.03 27.49
C LEU A 544 -13.88 -0.34 26.12
N ALA A 545 -14.98 -0.23 25.37
CA ALA A 545 -15.02 0.38 24.04
C ALA A 545 -14.92 1.92 24.06
N THR A 546 -14.95 2.54 25.23
CA THR A 546 -14.92 4.00 25.36
C THR A 546 -13.56 4.57 25.76
N ARG A 547 -12.58 3.77 26.25
CA ARG A 547 -11.44 4.33 26.98
C ARG A 547 -10.14 3.49 26.90
N GLY A 548 -9.18 3.93 26.07
CA GLY A 548 -7.74 3.81 26.39
C GLY A 548 -6.79 3.00 25.46
N THR A 549 -6.50 3.53 24.27
CA THR A 549 -5.48 3.03 23.30
C THR A 549 -5.13 4.14 22.28
N VAL A 550 -3.99 4.04 21.57
CA VAL A 550 -3.71 4.88 20.38
C VAL A 550 -4.95 5.09 19.55
N GLN A 551 -5.38 6.34 19.51
CA GLN A 551 -6.54 6.71 18.74
C GLN A 551 -6.18 6.73 17.26
N TYR A 552 -5.01 7.28 16.91
CA TYR A 552 -4.57 7.40 15.52
C TYR A 552 -3.06 7.16 15.38
N GLN A 553 -2.64 6.20 14.58
CA GLN A 553 -1.21 6.00 14.30
C GLN A 553 -0.72 7.06 13.30
N ILE A 554 -1.39 7.17 12.15
CA ILE A 554 -1.18 8.27 11.19
C ILE A 554 -2.50 9.00 10.99
N ARG A 555 -2.50 10.31 11.25
CA ARG A 555 -3.67 11.17 11.12
C ARG A 555 -3.44 12.29 10.13
N THR A 556 -4.45 12.57 9.29
CA THR A 556 -4.56 13.82 8.54
C THR A 556 -5.83 14.56 8.96
N SER A 557 -5.76 15.84 9.31
CA SER A 557 -6.94 16.58 9.79
C SER A 557 -6.99 18.00 9.27
N ASP A 558 -8.18 18.60 9.38
CA ASP A 558 -8.40 20.05 9.31
C ASP A 558 -7.84 20.69 8.01
N CYS A 559 -8.32 20.20 6.86
CA CYS A 559 -7.90 20.65 5.53
C CYS A 559 -6.48 20.26 5.11
N CYS A 560 -6.01 19.05 5.42
CA CYS A 560 -4.77 18.57 4.80
C CYS A 560 -4.91 18.45 3.27
N ALA A 561 -3.88 18.80 2.49
CA ALA A 561 -3.92 18.70 1.03
C ALA A 561 -2.62 18.13 0.43
N HIS A 562 -2.75 17.32 -0.62
CA HIS A 562 -1.62 16.77 -1.40
C HIS A 562 -0.65 15.91 -0.57
N GLY A 563 -1.19 15.06 0.31
CA GLY A 563 -0.42 14.16 1.16
C GLY A 563 -0.16 12.79 0.52
N THR A 564 1.00 12.19 0.81
CA THR A 564 1.29 10.79 0.50
C THR A 564 1.78 10.04 1.73
N ILE A 565 1.19 8.89 2.01
CA ILE A 565 1.59 7.97 3.07
C ILE A 565 1.91 6.64 2.40
N ARG A 566 3.17 6.19 2.43
CA ARG A 566 3.59 5.03 1.64
C ARG A 566 4.53 4.06 2.36
N GLY A 567 4.30 2.77 2.17
CA GLY A 567 5.14 1.71 2.74
C GLY A 567 5.15 1.69 4.28
N CYS A 568 4.16 2.32 4.92
CA CYS A 568 4.08 2.42 6.37
C CYS A 568 3.40 1.18 6.95
N VAL A 569 3.81 0.79 8.16
CA VAL A 569 3.30 -0.41 8.85
C VAL A 569 2.74 -0.03 10.22
N GLY A 570 1.53 -0.51 10.51
CA GLY A 570 0.85 -0.32 11.80
C GLY A 570 0.54 -1.63 12.49
N ASP A 571 0.77 -1.66 13.79
CA ASP A 571 0.39 -2.77 14.66
C ASP A 571 -0.26 -2.19 15.92
N GLY A 572 -1.54 -2.52 16.14
CA GLY A 572 -2.28 -2.12 17.34
C GLY A 572 -2.97 -0.77 17.26
N GLY A 573 -3.54 -0.35 18.39
CA GLY A 573 -4.36 0.86 18.45
C GLY A 573 -5.72 0.73 17.75
N ARG A 574 -6.32 1.89 17.42
CA ARG A 574 -7.67 2.01 16.85
C ARG A 574 -7.69 2.05 15.33
N HIS A 575 -7.06 3.08 14.76
CA HIS A 575 -6.94 3.36 13.33
C HIS A 575 -5.46 3.51 13.02
N PHE A 576 -4.96 2.72 12.07
CA PHE A 576 -3.63 2.95 11.54
C PHE A 576 -3.60 4.24 10.71
N PHE A 577 -4.58 4.42 9.85
CA PHE A 577 -4.77 5.68 9.15
C PHE A 577 -6.16 6.24 9.44
N ASN A 578 -6.22 7.53 9.76
CA ASN A 578 -7.48 8.26 9.69
C ASN A 578 -7.36 9.64 9.03
N THR A 579 -8.46 10.07 8.42
CA THR A 579 -8.80 11.50 8.41
C THR A 579 -9.75 11.83 9.57
N GLY A 580 -9.83 13.08 10.02
CA GLY A 580 -10.80 13.49 11.05
C GLY A 580 -10.67 14.96 11.46
N THR A 581 -11.77 15.67 11.67
CA THR A 581 -11.75 17.05 12.18
C THR A 581 -11.32 17.06 13.65
N SER A 582 -10.48 18.01 14.04
CA SER A 582 -10.03 18.14 15.43
C SER A 582 -11.11 18.76 16.29
N TYR A 583 -11.50 18.05 17.35
CA TYR A 583 -12.51 18.51 18.32
C TYR A 583 -11.96 19.47 19.40
N PHE A 584 -10.63 19.60 19.47
CA PHE A 584 -9.91 20.31 20.53
C PHE A 584 -8.97 21.38 19.95
N ASP A 585 -8.92 22.53 20.62
CA ASP A 585 -7.87 23.54 20.42
C ASP A 585 -6.59 22.98 21.05
N LEU A 586 -5.71 22.44 20.20
CA LEU A 586 -4.47 21.79 20.63
C LEU A 586 -3.35 22.79 20.82
N ASP A 587 -3.59 24.10 20.82
CA ASP A 587 -2.51 25.08 20.94
C ASP A 587 -2.84 26.17 21.98
N GLY A 588 -4.03 26.12 22.62
CA GLY A 588 -4.50 27.15 23.56
C GLY A 588 -4.62 28.57 22.97
N VAL A 589 -4.48 28.67 21.65
CA VAL A 589 -4.36 29.92 20.88
C VAL A 589 -5.58 30.13 19.97
N LEU A 590 -6.39 29.10 19.70
CA LEU A 590 -7.50 29.17 18.73
C LEU A 590 -8.86 28.86 19.37
N PRO A 591 -9.57 29.88 19.89
CA PRO A 591 -10.84 29.66 20.57
C PRO A 591 -11.85 28.92 19.68
N LYS A 592 -12.50 27.93 20.29
CA LYS A 592 -13.60 27.07 19.78
C LYS A 592 -14.78 27.85 19.14
N THR A 593 -14.82 29.17 19.30
CA THR A 593 -15.96 30.02 18.98
C THR A 593 -15.76 30.95 17.79
N ASN A 594 -14.54 31.08 17.24
CA ASN A 594 -14.27 31.94 16.08
C ASN A 594 -13.05 31.43 15.28
N GLY A 595 -13.23 30.94 14.06
CA GLY A 595 -12.14 31.08 13.07
C GLY A 595 -11.02 30.02 13.05
N GLY A 596 -10.94 29.10 14.01
CA GLY A 596 -9.67 28.40 14.27
C GLY A 596 -9.22 27.39 13.21
N MET A 597 -10.11 26.50 12.76
CA MET A 597 -9.75 25.38 11.89
C MET A 597 -10.91 24.92 11.03
N PHE A 598 -10.70 24.87 9.71
CA PHE A 598 -11.76 24.69 8.73
C PHE A 598 -11.25 23.87 7.56
N GLY A 599 -12.18 23.24 6.85
CA GLY A 599 -11.91 22.46 5.65
C GLY A 599 -11.71 20.98 5.90
N ILE A 600 -11.72 20.24 4.78
CA ILE A 600 -11.66 18.78 4.75
C ILE A 600 -10.39 18.33 4.04
N SER A 601 -9.89 17.15 4.42
CA SER A 601 -8.65 16.62 3.86
C SER A 601 -8.86 16.17 2.42
N ARG A 602 -7.99 16.61 1.51
CA ARG A 602 -8.08 16.34 0.06
C ARG A 602 -6.79 15.87 -0.57
N HIS A 603 -6.93 15.10 -1.65
CA HIS A 603 -5.79 14.63 -2.45
C HIS A 603 -4.75 13.88 -1.59
N VAL A 604 -5.23 13.06 -0.65
CA VAL A 604 -4.37 12.23 0.21
C VAL A 604 -4.32 10.82 -0.34
N LYS A 605 -3.11 10.28 -0.50
CA LYS A 605 -2.88 8.92 -1.00
C LYS A 605 -2.22 8.06 0.05
N ILE A 606 -2.73 6.85 0.23
CA ILE A 606 -2.20 5.82 1.11
C ILE A 606 -1.81 4.64 0.22
N ILE A 607 -0.51 4.30 0.17
CA ILE A 607 0.05 3.41 -0.86
C ILE A 607 0.91 2.32 -0.21
N ASP A 608 0.66 1.06 -0.55
CA ASP A 608 1.48 -0.08 -0.09
C ASP A 608 1.65 -0.16 1.44
N CYS A 609 0.68 0.35 2.20
CA CYS A 609 0.69 0.32 3.66
C CYS A 609 0.07 -0.97 4.20
N SER A 610 0.52 -1.41 5.38
CA SER A 610 -0.03 -2.60 6.04
C SER A 610 -0.36 -2.31 7.49
N SER A 611 -1.57 -2.63 7.92
CA SER A 611 -2.00 -2.50 9.29
C SER A 611 -2.52 -3.82 9.82
N LYS A 612 -2.28 -4.08 11.10
CA LYS A 612 -2.81 -5.28 11.76
C LYS A 612 -3.26 -5.03 13.20
N ASN A 613 -4.11 -5.93 13.68
CA ASN A 613 -4.50 -6.06 15.08
C ASN A 613 -5.12 -4.78 15.69
N THR A 614 -5.90 -4.02 14.91
CA THR A 614 -6.58 -2.82 15.41
C THR A 614 -7.93 -3.15 16.03
N TRP A 615 -8.33 -2.50 17.13
CA TRP A 615 -9.63 -2.79 17.76
C TRP A 615 -10.83 -2.16 17.06
N HIS A 616 -10.62 -1.17 16.19
CA HIS A 616 -11.67 -0.62 15.32
C HIS A 616 -11.37 -1.00 13.87
N ALA A 617 -11.28 -0.01 12.98
CA ALA A 617 -11.04 -0.20 11.58
C ALA A 617 -9.62 0.21 11.25
N ASN A 618 -8.88 -0.57 10.47
CA ASN A 618 -7.48 -0.24 10.20
C ASN A 618 -7.36 1.11 9.48
N TYR A 619 -8.19 1.32 8.47
CA TYR A 619 -8.21 2.56 7.68
C TYR A 619 -9.59 3.21 7.78
N SER A 620 -9.64 4.52 8.06
CA SER A 620 -10.90 5.26 8.06
C SER A 620 -10.76 6.67 7.52
N THR A 621 -11.80 7.22 6.92
CA THR A 621 -11.78 8.59 6.40
C THR A 621 -12.74 9.54 7.12
N HIS A 622 -13.29 9.13 8.28
CA HIS A 622 -14.31 9.89 9.04
C HIS A 622 -15.26 10.72 8.14
N ASN A 623 -15.69 11.90 8.59
CA ASN A 623 -16.68 12.71 7.87
C ASN A 623 -16.05 13.93 7.18
N ASP A 624 -14.72 13.95 7.03
CA ASP A 624 -13.94 15.13 6.63
C ASP A 624 -12.88 14.79 5.57
N ALA A 625 -13.21 13.86 4.69
CA ALA A 625 -12.34 13.42 3.61
C ALA A 625 -12.99 13.59 2.26
N ASP A 626 -12.14 13.88 1.29
CA ASP A 626 -12.54 13.95 -0.09
C ASP A 626 -11.35 13.67 -1.00
N LEU A 627 -11.54 13.01 -2.14
CA LEU A 627 -10.43 12.66 -3.05
C LEU A 627 -9.28 11.91 -2.33
N VAL A 628 -9.64 10.86 -1.60
CA VAL A 628 -8.68 10.01 -0.85
C VAL A 628 -8.55 8.65 -1.51
N ASP A 629 -7.31 8.24 -1.78
CA ASP A 629 -7.01 6.97 -2.43
C ASP A 629 -6.28 6.02 -1.48
N PHE A 630 -6.81 4.79 -1.35
CA PHE A 630 -6.10 3.64 -0.79
C PHE A 630 -5.65 2.75 -1.94
N ILE A 631 -4.35 2.51 -2.06
CA ILE A 631 -3.75 1.74 -3.17
C ILE A 631 -2.90 0.63 -2.56
N ASN A 632 -3.19 -0.62 -2.91
CA ASN A 632 -2.46 -1.82 -2.46
C ASN A 632 -2.29 -1.95 -0.94
N CYS A 633 -3.20 -1.36 -0.16
CA CYS A 633 -3.13 -1.38 1.30
C CYS A 633 -3.67 -2.69 1.88
N LYS A 634 -3.11 -3.12 3.01
CA LYS A 634 -3.49 -4.35 3.72
C LYS A 634 -4.04 -4.05 5.12
N ALA A 635 -5.15 -4.68 5.46
CA ALA A 635 -5.77 -4.67 6.78
C ALA A 635 -5.89 -6.11 7.31
N LEU A 636 -5.15 -6.46 8.36
CA LEU A 636 -5.02 -7.83 8.85
C LEU A 636 -5.46 -7.93 10.31
N GLY A 637 -6.67 -8.43 10.57
CA GLY A 637 -7.21 -8.45 11.93
C GLY A 637 -7.71 -7.08 12.35
N SER A 638 -9.04 -6.93 12.40
CA SER A 638 -9.70 -5.70 12.82
C SER A 638 -10.89 -6.00 13.73
N GLY A 639 -11.20 -5.11 14.67
CA GLY A 639 -12.35 -5.30 15.55
C GLY A 639 -13.68 -4.81 14.94
N ILE A 640 -13.66 -4.01 13.88
CA ILE A 640 -14.89 -3.54 13.19
C ILE A 640 -14.79 -3.72 11.66
N ALA A 641 -13.75 -3.19 11.01
CA ALA A 641 -13.64 -3.30 9.56
C ALA A 641 -12.19 -3.19 9.06
N GLY A 642 -11.85 -3.82 7.94
CA GLY A 642 -10.55 -3.54 7.31
C GLY A 642 -10.45 -2.09 6.86
N PHE A 643 -11.44 -1.64 6.08
CA PHE A 643 -11.54 -0.27 5.58
C PHE A 643 -12.90 0.30 5.90
N ASN A 644 -12.94 1.55 6.38
CA ASN A 644 -14.16 2.27 6.66
C ASN A 644 -14.16 3.65 5.99
N PRO A 645 -14.37 3.71 4.66
CA PRO A 645 -14.64 4.95 3.95
C PRO A 645 -15.99 5.52 4.39
N ARG A 646 -15.98 6.79 4.78
CA ARG A 646 -17.10 7.45 5.47
C ARG A 646 -17.61 8.74 4.83
N SER A 647 -16.94 9.17 3.76
CA SER A 647 -17.17 10.44 3.09
C SER A 647 -17.13 10.31 1.57
N SER A 648 -16.71 11.34 0.82
CA SER A 648 -16.94 11.42 -0.63
C SER A 648 -15.68 11.20 -1.46
N ARG A 649 -15.83 10.74 -2.71
CA ARG A 649 -14.75 10.55 -3.70
C ARG A 649 -13.57 9.75 -3.13
N ILE A 650 -13.86 8.56 -2.60
CA ILE A 650 -12.84 7.66 -2.01
C ILE A 650 -12.66 6.45 -2.91
N ARG A 651 -11.41 6.11 -3.21
CA ARG A 651 -11.07 4.94 -4.03
C ARG A 651 -10.24 3.94 -3.25
N LEU A 652 -10.60 2.67 -3.35
CA LEU A 652 -9.85 1.54 -2.81
C LEU A 652 -9.45 0.66 -3.98
N ILE A 653 -8.15 0.58 -4.26
CA ILE A 653 -7.59 -0.05 -5.46
C ILE A 653 -6.60 -1.12 -5.03
N GLY A 654 -6.86 -2.39 -5.32
CA GLY A 654 -5.94 -3.48 -4.97
C GLY A 654 -5.79 -3.73 -3.46
N CYS A 655 -6.72 -3.22 -2.64
CA CYS A 655 -6.67 -3.35 -1.19
C CYS A 655 -7.07 -4.75 -0.71
N GLN A 656 -6.45 -5.23 0.36
CA GLN A 656 -6.71 -6.53 0.95
C GLN A 656 -7.15 -6.42 2.40
N THR A 657 -8.17 -7.19 2.79
CA THR A 657 -8.61 -7.33 4.17
C THR A 657 -8.75 -8.80 4.57
N ASN A 658 -8.27 -9.14 5.76
CA ASN A 658 -8.32 -10.48 6.34
C ASN A 658 -8.79 -10.41 7.81
N ASP A 659 -9.61 -11.37 8.22
CA ASP A 659 -10.00 -11.58 9.63
C ASP A 659 -10.63 -10.34 10.27
N ALA A 660 -11.70 -9.83 9.66
CA ALA A 660 -12.41 -8.62 10.05
C ALA A 660 -13.94 -8.88 10.09
N PRO A 661 -14.72 -8.21 10.97
CA PRO A 661 -16.17 -8.27 10.86
C PRO A 661 -16.63 -7.82 9.47
N GLN A 662 -16.24 -6.63 9.05
CA GLN A 662 -16.50 -6.15 7.68
C GLN A 662 -15.19 -5.99 6.90
N GLY A 663 -15.15 -6.43 5.64
CA GLY A 663 -14.02 -6.13 4.78
C GLY A 663 -13.95 -4.63 4.49
N PHE A 664 -15.00 -4.13 3.84
CA PHE A 664 -15.20 -2.73 3.49
C PHE A 664 -16.52 -2.23 4.07
N TYR A 665 -16.48 -1.33 5.04
CA TYR A 665 -17.64 -0.76 5.68
C TYR A 665 -17.88 0.66 5.17
N LEU A 666 -18.92 0.89 4.37
CA LEU A 666 -19.27 2.23 3.87
C LEU A 666 -20.31 2.82 4.83
N SER A 667 -19.93 3.82 5.64
CA SER A 667 -20.84 4.41 6.63
C SER A 667 -20.77 5.94 6.60
N GLY A 668 -21.53 6.66 7.43
CA GLY A 668 -21.54 8.13 7.36
C GLY A 668 -22.27 8.62 6.10
N ASN A 669 -21.55 9.34 5.24
CA ASN A 669 -22.06 9.88 3.98
C ASN A 669 -21.21 9.43 2.78
N PRO A 670 -21.23 8.13 2.42
CA PRO A 670 -20.43 7.59 1.34
C PRO A 670 -20.98 8.04 -0.02
N ARG A 671 -20.22 8.86 -0.76
CA ARG A 671 -20.57 9.35 -2.10
C ARG A 671 -19.42 9.13 -3.07
N ASN A 672 -19.68 8.68 -4.30
CA ASN A 672 -18.66 8.46 -5.32
C ASN A 672 -17.53 7.54 -4.82
N ILE A 673 -17.90 6.35 -4.37
CA ILE A 673 -16.97 5.35 -3.83
C ILE A 673 -16.61 4.33 -4.90
N GLU A 674 -15.32 4.05 -5.05
CA GLU A 674 -14.84 2.97 -5.92
C GLU A 674 -14.07 1.90 -5.12
N ILE A 675 -14.42 0.64 -5.30
CA ILE A 675 -13.72 -0.53 -4.77
C ILE A 675 -13.35 -1.43 -5.94
N VAL A 676 -12.07 -1.45 -6.29
CA VAL A 676 -11.56 -2.01 -7.54
C VAL A 676 -10.41 -2.96 -7.30
N GLY A 677 -10.51 -4.20 -7.78
CA GLY A 677 -9.39 -5.16 -7.70
C GLY A 677 -9.02 -5.58 -6.27
N CYS A 678 -9.92 -5.35 -5.31
CA CYS A 678 -9.69 -5.61 -3.90
C CYS A 678 -9.98 -7.06 -3.52
N ARG A 679 -9.46 -7.47 -2.36
CA ARG A 679 -9.65 -8.80 -1.76
C ARG A 679 -10.18 -8.72 -0.35
N ALA A 680 -11.14 -9.58 0.00
CA ALA A 680 -11.61 -9.78 1.37
C ALA A 680 -11.69 -11.28 1.66
N GLU A 681 -11.13 -11.70 2.79
CA GLU A 681 -11.02 -13.11 3.17
C GLU A 681 -11.32 -13.31 4.66
N ASN A 682 -12.06 -14.37 5.00
CA ASN A 682 -12.42 -14.73 6.39
C ASN A 682 -13.09 -13.57 7.14
N VAL A 683 -14.08 -12.94 6.51
CA VAL A 683 -14.82 -11.81 7.09
C VAL A 683 -16.25 -12.21 7.46
N GLN A 684 -16.98 -11.41 8.23
CA GLN A 684 -18.44 -11.62 8.33
C GLN A 684 -19.12 -11.16 7.04
N GLY A 685 -18.82 -9.94 6.58
CA GLY A 685 -19.31 -9.39 5.32
C GLY A 685 -18.20 -8.81 4.44
N TYR A 686 -18.26 -9.02 3.12
CA TYR A 686 -17.26 -8.46 2.19
C TYR A 686 -17.36 -6.95 2.13
N ILE A 687 -18.56 -6.46 1.82
CA ILE A 687 -18.86 -5.03 1.74
C ILE A 687 -20.20 -4.82 2.44
N TYR A 688 -20.23 -3.87 3.37
CA TYR A 688 -21.46 -3.46 4.03
C TYR A 688 -21.60 -1.95 3.91
N ALA A 689 -22.61 -1.47 3.19
CA ALA A 689 -22.93 -0.05 3.12
C ALA A 689 -24.15 0.25 3.99
N LEU A 690 -23.99 1.16 4.95
CA LEU A 690 -25.03 1.64 5.85
C LEU A 690 -24.87 3.16 6.03
N PRO A 691 -25.39 3.98 5.10
CA PRO A 691 -25.36 5.42 5.21
C PRO A 691 -26.24 5.88 6.37
N VAL A 692 -25.92 7.04 6.94
CA VAL A 692 -26.71 7.65 8.02
C VAL A 692 -28.03 8.17 7.44
N SER A 693 -29.12 8.06 8.23
CA SER A 693 -30.44 8.52 7.81
C SER A 693 -30.43 10.01 7.44
N GLY A 694 -31.00 10.37 6.28
CA GLY A 694 -31.07 11.74 5.77
C GLY A 694 -29.94 12.15 4.83
N HIS A 695 -28.95 11.28 4.55
CA HIS A 695 -27.88 11.55 3.59
C HIS A 695 -28.05 10.73 2.31
N ASP A 696 -27.86 11.38 1.17
CA ASP A 696 -27.97 10.74 -0.14
C ASP A 696 -26.70 9.94 -0.46
N VAL A 697 -26.90 8.75 -1.02
CA VAL A 697 -25.82 7.96 -1.62
C VAL A 697 -25.79 8.28 -3.11
N GLU A 698 -24.62 8.64 -3.65
CA GLU A 698 -24.44 8.91 -5.08
C GLU A 698 -23.96 7.64 -5.80
N ASP A 699 -22.83 7.70 -6.49
CA ASP A 699 -22.27 6.56 -7.22
C ASP A 699 -21.47 5.64 -6.30
N ILE A 700 -21.73 4.33 -6.41
CA ILE A 700 -20.93 3.27 -5.78
C ILE A 700 -20.55 2.27 -6.86
N VAL A 701 -19.24 2.12 -7.08
CA VAL A 701 -18.68 1.18 -8.05
C VAL A 701 -17.87 0.11 -7.33
N ILE A 702 -18.29 -1.15 -7.46
CA ILE A 702 -17.64 -2.32 -6.88
C ILE A 702 -17.32 -3.26 -8.04
N ARG A 703 -16.04 -3.32 -8.45
CA ARG A 703 -15.67 -4.10 -9.61
C ARG A 703 -14.36 -4.85 -9.54
N ASP A 704 -14.30 -5.96 -10.27
CA ASP A 704 -13.11 -6.77 -10.48
C ASP A 704 -12.50 -7.28 -9.14
N ASN A 705 -13.32 -7.43 -8.10
CA ASN A 705 -12.87 -7.84 -6.77
C ASN A 705 -12.89 -9.37 -6.59
N ASN A 706 -12.05 -9.87 -5.67
CA ASN A 706 -11.98 -11.28 -5.33
C ASN A 706 -12.28 -11.51 -3.85
N PHE A 707 -13.43 -12.11 -3.54
CA PHE A 707 -13.95 -12.27 -2.20
C PHE A 707 -14.13 -13.75 -1.85
N TYR A 708 -13.66 -14.13 -0.67
CA TYR A 708 -13.60 -15.53 -0.24
C TYR A 708 -14.00 -15.71 1.23
N ALA A 709 -14.84 -16.72 1.52
CA ALA A 709 -15.18 -17.17 2.86
C ALA A 709 -15.78 -16.08 3.79
N ALA A 710 -16.93 -15.52 3.40
CA ALA A 710 -17.74 -14.71 4.31
C ALA A 710 -18.65 -15.58 5.20
N THR A 711 -18.77 -15.23 6.49
CA THR A 711 -19.57 -15.99 7.45
C THR A 711 -21.02 -15.50 7.61
N ASP A 712 -21.32 -14.25 7.26
CA ASP A 712 -22.65 -13.64 7.41
C ASP A 712 -22.90 -12.49 6.40
N GLY A 713 -22.90 -12.81 5.10
CA GLY A 713 -23.26 -11.88 4.01
C GLY A 713 -22.14 -11.56 3.02
N GLY A 714 -22.49 -11.24 1.77
CA GLY A 714 -21.52 -10.86 0.73
C GLY A 714 -21.36 -9.34 0.60
N ILE A 715 -21.69 -8.83 -0.59
CA ILE A 715 -21.84 -7.40 -0.88
C ILE A 715 -23.27 -6.99 -0.49
N THR A 716 -23.40 -6.21 0.57
CA THR A 716 -24.70 -5.70 1.04
C THR A 716 -24.71 -4.17 1.02
N ILE A 717 -25.60 -3.61 0.21
CA ILE A 717 -25.85 -2.17 0.13
C ILE A 717 -27.21 -1.90 0.80
N SER A 718 -27.18 -1.34 2.00
CA SER A 718 -28.39 -1.04 2.77
C SER A 718 -28.67 0.47 2.79
N LEU A 719 -29.59 0.94 1.95
CA LEU A 719 -30.02 2.34 1.86
C LEU A 719 -31.21 2.66 2.78
N GLN A 720 -31.40 1.89 3.86
CA GLN A 720 -32.49 2.09 4.82
C GLN A 720 -32.25 3.36 5.67
N GLY A 721 -32.40 4.54 5.07
CA GLY A 721 -32.19 5.84 5.72
C GLY A 721 -32.00 7.03 4.77
N GLY A 722 -31.62 6.83 3.51
CA GLY A 722 -31.35 7.91 2.54
C GLY A 722 -31.99 7.66 1.17
N THR A 723 -31.97 8.65 0.27
CA THR A 723 -32.37 8.47 -1.14
C THR A 723 -31.11 8.30 -1.98
N GLN A 724 -31.02 7.28 -2.83
CA GLN A 724 -29.88 7.20 -3.76
C GLN A 724 -30.17 8.03 -5.02
N THR A 725 -29.29 8.97 -5.34
CA THR A 725 -29.38 9.86 -6.51
C THR A 725 -28.49 9.40 -7.67
N GLY A 726 -27.51 8.53 -7.43
CA GLY A 726 -26.55 8.01 -8.42
C GLY A 726 -26.82 6.59 -8.93
N VAL A 727 -25.75 5.88 -9.31
CA VAL A 727 -25.76 4.49 -9.84
C VAL A 727 -24.98 3.55 -8.91
N ILE A 728 -25.55 2.35 -8.66
CA ILE A 728 -24.82 1.25 -8.00
C ILE A 728 -24.39 0.24 -9.05
N ASP A 729 -23.07 0.13 -9.24
CA ASP A 729 -22.43 -0.79 -10.18
C ASP A 729 -21.69 -1.90 -9.42
N ILE A 730 -22.14 -3.14 -9.57
CA ILE A 730 -21.52 -4.35 -9.01
C ILE A 730 -21.09 -5.23 -10.20
N LEU A 731 -19.82 -5.14 -10.59
CA LEU A 731 -19.33 -5.62 -11.89
C LEU A 731 -18.18 -6.63 -11.75
N ASN A 732 -18.27 -7.79 -12.42
CA ASN A 732 -17.15 -8.74 -12.56
C ASN A 732 -16.49 -9.18 -11.24
N ASN A 733 -17.24 -9.24 -10.13
CA ASN A 733 -16.70 -9.69 -8.85
C ASN A 733 -16.75 -11.22 -8.74
N ASN A 734 -15.76 -11.81 -8.10
CA ASN A 734 -15.72 -13.24 -7.75
C ASN A 734 -16.08 -13.39 -6.26
N LEU A 735 -17.20 -14.03 -5.94
CA LEU A 735 -17.70 -14.26 -4.58
C LEU A 735 -17.76 -15.76 -4.28
N GLN A 736 -16.85 -16.27 -3.47
CA GLN A 736 -16.75 -17.70 -3.17
C GLN A 736 -17.01 -17.99 -1.69
N ASP A 737 -17.64 -19.13 -1.40
CA ASP A 737 -17.91 -19.62 -0.04
C ASP A 737 -18.63 -18.59 0.84
N THR A 738 -19.65 -17.92 0.26
CA THR A 738 -20.39 -16.87 0.95
C THR A 738 -21.55 -17.46 1.75
N LYS A 739 -21.40 -17.50 3.07
CA LYS A 739 -22.48 -17.96 3.96
C LYS A 739 -23.50 -16.85 4.17
N THR A 740 -24.77 -17.23 4.16
CA THR A 740 -25.89 -16.30 4.34
C THR A 740 -26.85 -16.84 5.40
N THR A 741 -27.23 -16.00 6.36
CA THR A 741 -28.26 -16.35 7.35
C THR A 741 -29.63 -15.82 6.93
N GLY A 742 -30.66 -16.65 7.05
CA GLY A 742 -32.06 -16.30 6.78
C GLY A 742 -32.34 -15.73 5.40
N ASN A 743 -32.31 -14.41 5.31
CA ASN A 743 -32.76 -13.61 4.18
C ASN A 743 -31.56 -12.94 3.44
N GLY A 744 -30.33 -13.31 3.80
CA GLY A 744 -29.09 -12.81 3.19
C GLY A 744 -28.86 -13.31 1.74
N ALA A 745 -27.92 -12.65 1.07
CA ALA A 745 -27.45 -13.00 -0.27
C ALA A 745 -25.98 -12.59 -0.45
N PRO A 746 -25.21 -13.25 -1.35
CA PRO A 746 -23.91 -12.76 -1.80
C PRO A 746 -23.96 -11.36 -2.39
N ILE A 747 -25.05 -10.99 -3.07
CA ILE A 747 -25.31 -9.62 -3.50
C ILE A 747 -26.68 -9.20 -2.98
N ARG A 748 -26.72 -8.18 -2.14
CA ARG A 748 -27.96 -7.66 -1.55
C ARG A 748 -28.03 -6.14 -1.68
N VAL A 749 -29.14 -5.63 -2.19
CA VAL A 749 -29.42 -4.19 -2.27
C VAL A 749 -30.79 -3.92 -1.64
N LEU A 750 -30.81 -2.99 -0.69
CA LEU A 750 -31.98 -2.61 0.10
C LEU A 750 -32.19 -1.10 0.03
N GLY A 751 -33.44 -0.65 0.00
CA GLY A 751 -33.80 0.77 -0.03
C GLY A 751 -33.89 1.36 -1.46
N ALA A 752 -34.34 2.61 -1.54
CA ALA A 752 -34.71 3.23 -2.82
C ALA A 752 -33.47 3.66 -3.62
N ALA A 753 -33.43 3.26 -4.89
CA ALA A 753 -32.31 3.52 -5.78
C ALA A 753 -32.72 3.84 -7.22
N ALA A 754 -31.98 4.69 -7.92
CA ALA A 754 -32.30 5.06 -9.30
C ALA A 754 -31.92 3.92 -10.25
N ASN A 755 -30.66 3.46 -10.22
CA ASN A 755 -30.16 2.42 -11.11
C ASN A 755 -29.24 1.46 -10.35
N VAL A 756 -29.50 0.17 -10.50
CA VAL A 756 -28.64 -0.91 -9.96
C VAL A 756 -28.23 -1.83 -11.12
N ASN A 757 -26.92 -1.94 -11.34
CA ASN A 757 -26.33 -2.85 -12.32
C ASN A 757 -25.53 -3.95 -11.62
N ILE A 758 -25.91 -5.20 -11.82
CA ILE A 758 -25.22 -6.39 -11.34
C ILE A 758 -24.77 -7.18 -12.57
N ILE A 759 -23.53 -7.03 -12.99
CA ILE A 759 -23.07 -7.53 -14.30
C ILE A 759 -21.81 -8.38 -14.17
N GLY A 760 -21.77 -9.55 -14.80
CA GLY A 760 -20.54 -10.33 -14.94
C GLY A 760 -20.01 -10.98 -13.66
N ASN A 761 -20.76 -10.97 -12.55
CA ASN A 761 -20.28 -11.49 -11.27
C ASN A 761 -20.33 -13.03 -11.24
N PHE A 762 -19.36 -13.65 -10.58
CA PHE A 762 -19.33 -15.07 -10.29
C PHE A 762 -19.63 -15.30 -8.82
N SER A 763 -20.57 -16.19 -8.48
CA SER A 763 -20.84 -16.63 -7.11
C SER A 763 -20.91 -18.15 -7.01
N ASP A 764 -20.20 -18.73 -6.03
CA ASP A 764 -20.22 -20.17 -5.74
C ASP A 764 -20.12 -20.44 -4.23
N GLY A 765 -20.55 -21.63 -3.78
CA GLY A 765 -20.43 -22.08 -2.39
C GLY A 765 -21.39 -21.41 -1.39
N THR A 766 -22.61 -21.09 -1.82
CA THR A 766 -23.56 -20.31 -1.00
C THR A 766 -24.51 -21.20 -0.19
N ASP A 767 -24.37 -21.17 1.14
CA ASP A 767 -25.25 -21.93 2.04
C ASP A 767 -26.54 -21.14 2.34
N GLY A 768 -27.67 -21.58 1.77
CA GLY A 768 -29.01 -21.32 2.35
C GLY A 768 -29.81 -20.10 1.89
N GLY A 769 -29.41 -19.35 0.86
CA GLY A 769 -30.07 -18.08 0.49
C GLY A 769 -30.33 -17.82 -0.99
N PHE A 770 -30.39 -16.54 -1.34
CA PHE A 770 -30.48 -16.02 -2.73
C PHE A 770 -29.07 -15.68 -3.23
N HIS A 771 -28.80 -15.75 -4.53
CA HIS A 771 -27.54 -15.24 -5.10
C HIS A 771 -27.54 -13.71 -5.25
N ALA A 772 -28.66 -13.16 -5.71
CA ALA A 772 -28.91 -11.72 -5.70
C ALA A 772 -30.28 -11.43 -5.06
N ARG A 773 -30.34 -10.45 -4.16
CA ARG A 773 -31.59 -10.01 -3.54
C ARG A 773 -31.72 -8.49 -3.59
N ILE A 774 -32.81 -8.03 -4.16
CA ILE A 774 -33.12 -6.62 -4.36
C ILE A 774 -34.45 -6.34 -3.67
N GLU A 775 -34.47 -5.40 -2.75
CA GLU A 775 -35.63 -5.12 -1.91
C GLU A 775 -35.92 -3.61 -1.93
N SER A 776 -37.14 -3.25 -2.40
CA SER A 776 -37.75 -1.90 -2.46
C SER A 776 -37.62 -1.11 -3.79
N ASP A 777 -37.99 0.18 -3.75
CA ASP A 777 -38.31 1.06 -4.88
C ASP A 777 -37.08 1.42 -5.73
N ILE A 778 -36.74 0.55 -6.68
CA ILE A 778 -35.64 0.77 -7.62
C ILE A 778 -36.16 1.12 -9.01
N SER A 779 -35.72 2.24 -9.59
CA SER A 779 -36.25 2.69 -10.88
C SER A 779 -35.75 1.85 -12.06
N LYS A 780 -34.58 1.22 -11.97
CA LYS A 780 -34.08 0.30 -13.00
C LYS A 780 -33.10 -0.71 -12.42
N VAL A 781 -33.28 -1.97 -12.81
CA VAL A 781 -32.40 -3.07 -12.42
C VAL A 781 -31.87 -3.78 -13.66
N THR A 782 -30.56 -3.84 -13.81
CA THR A 782 -29.86 -4.59 -14.86
C THR A 782 -29.09 -5.75 -14.22
N VAL A 783 -29.42 -6.99 -14.56
CA VAL A 783 -28.71 -8.19 -14.06
C VAL A 783 -28.30 -9.08 -15.23
N ILE A 784 -27.06 -8.96 -15.71
CA ILE A 784 -26.62 -9.60 -16.98
C ILE A 784 -25.25 -10.28 -16.83
N GLY A 785 -25.07 -11.43 -17.46
CA GLY A 785 -23.78 -12.12 -17.58
C GLY A 785 -23.23 -12.67 -16.26
N ASN A 786 -24.04 -12.78 -15.21
CA ASN A 786 -23.61 -13.34 -13.93
C ASN A 786 -23.63 -14.87 -13.98
N HIS A 787 -22.71 -15.47 -13.25
CA HIS A 787 -22.51 -16.92 -13.10
C HIS A 787 -22.81 -17.32 -11.67
N PHE A 788 -23.88 -18.06 -11.49
CA PHE A 788 -24.48 -18.32 -10.19
C PHE A 788 -24.53 -19.84 -9.97
N CYS A 789 -23.67 -20.35 -9.08
CA CYS A 789 -23.45 -21.77 -8.85
C CYS A 789 -23.88 -22.21 -7.44
N ASN A 790 -24.41 -23.43 -7.31
CA ASN A 790 -24.65 -24.11 -6.03
C ASN A 790 -25.46 -23.33 -4.96
N GLY A 791 -26.53 -22.63 -5.36
CA GLY A 791 -27.46 -21.95 -4.45
C GLY A 791 -28.92 -22.34 -4.67
N ILE A 792 -29.78 -22.04 -3.68
CA ILE A 792 -31.19 -22.45 -3.68
C ILE A 792 -32.03 -21.54 -4.61
N ARG A 793 -31.72 -20.24 -4.69
CA ARG A 793 -32.49 -19.27 -5.50
C ARG A 793 -31.58 -18.24 -6.19
N PRO A 794 -31.73 -17.99 -7.50
CA PRO A 794 -30.80 -17.11 -8.23
C PRO A 794 -31.06 -15.61 -8.02
N LEU A 795 -32.32 -15.15 -8.06
CA LEU A 795 -32.65 -13.73 -7.93
C LEU A 795 -34.00 -13.56 -7.24
N THR A 796 -34.13 -12.55 -6.40
CA THR A 796 -35.43 -12.08 -5.91
C THR A 796 -35.50 -10.57 -5.91
N ILE A 797 -36.61 -10.06 -6.42
CA ILE A 797 -36.92 -8.63 -6.52
C ILE A 797 -38.26 -8.40 -5.80
N LEU A 798 -38.22 -7.86 -4.58
CA LEU A 798 -39.42 -7.58 -3.79
C LEU A 798 -39.92 -6.17 -4.09
N SER A 799 -41.20 -6.06 -4.52
CA SER A 799 -42.06 -4.88 -4.78
C SER A 799 -41.40 -3.49 -4.90
N GLY A 800 -41.74 -2.75 -5.97
CA GLY A 800 -41.38 -1.32 -6.12
C GLY A 800 -40.56 -0.97 -7.35
N VAL A 801 -40.16 -1.96 -8.18
CA VAL A 801 -39.30 -1.68 -9.34
C VAL A 801 -40.08 -0.96 -10.44
N GLY A 802 -39.75 0.31 -10.66
CA GLY A 802 -40.34 1.13 -11.71
C GLY A 802 -39.97 0.61 -13.09
N THR A 803 -40.88 -0.01 -13.82
CA THR A 803 -40.87 -0.10 -15.30
C THR A 803 -39.71 -0.80 -16.06
N GLY A 804 -38.57 -1.22 -15.47
CA GLY A 804 -37.45 -1.79 -16.25
C GLY A 804 -36.57 -2.82 -15.54
N LEU A 805 -36.75 -4.12 -15.86
CA LEU A 805 -35.85 -5.22 -15.52
C LEU A 805 -35.21 -5.81 -16.80
N VAL A 806 -33.88 -5.92 -16.83
CA VAL A 806 -33.14 -6.69 -17.85
C VAL A 806 -32.41 -7.84 -17.17
N TYR A 807 -32.72 -9.09 -17.55
CA TYR A 807 -32.17 -10.29 -16.94
C TYR A 807 -31.65 -11.28 -18.00
N ASN A 808 -30.35 -11.61 -17.97
CA ASN A 808 -29.73 -12.62 -18.85
C ASN A 808 -28.49 -13.21 -18.17
N ASN A 809 -28.58 -14.39 -17.52
CA ASN A 809 -27.51 -14.95 -16.68
C ASN A 809 -27.39 -16.48 -16.84
N THR A 810 -26.20 -17.03 -16.61
CA THR A 810 -25.91 -18.47 -16.72
C THR A 810 -25.96 -19.15 -15.35
N GLN A 811 -26.62 -20.31 -15.24
CA GLN A 811 -26.76 -21.08 -14.00
C GLN A 811 -26.33 -22.54 -14.19
N TYR A 812 -25.69 -23.11 -13.17
CA TYR A 812 -25.34 -24.54 -13.11
C TYR A 812 -25.96 -25.17 -11.85
N ASN A 813 -26.68 -26.29 -12.03
CA ASN A 813 -27.38 -27.16 -11.06
C ASN A 813 -28.87 -26.90 -10.70
N ASN A 814 -29.51 -27.99 -10.23
CA ASN A 814 -30.79 -28.55 -10.72
C ASN A 814 -32.03 -28.29 -9.83
N THR A 815 -32.26 -27.04 -9.40
CA THR A 815 -33.50 -26.67 -8.68
C THR A 815 -34.18 -25.47 -9.35
N THR A 816 -35.48 -25.62 -9.62
CA THR A 816 -36.38 -24.67 -10.28
C THR A 816 -35.99 -23.19 -10.09
N SER A 817 -35.55 -22.55 -11.18
CA SER A 817 -35.33 -21.11 -11.23
C SER A 817 -36.69 -20.40 -11.08
N THR A 818 -36.90 -19.77 -9.93
CA THR A 818 -38.09 -18.96 -9.68
C THR A 818 -37.70 -17.50 -9.72
N LEU A 819 -38.00 -16.82 -10.83
CA LEU A 819 -37.99 -15.36 -10.88
C LEU A 819 -39.25 -14.87 -10.17
N TRP A 820 -39.12 -14.39 -8.94
CA TRP A 820 -40.18 -13.64 -8.27
C TRP A 820 -39.94 -12.16 -8.54
N SER A 821 -40.69 -11.60 -9.50
CA SER A 821 -40.66 -10.18 -9.81
C SER A 821 -42.08 -9.61 -9.85
N ASN A 822 -42.31 -8.50 -9.16
CA ASN A 822 -43.51 -7.66 -9.32
C ASN A 822 -43.35 -6.64 -10.46
N ALA A 823 -42.36 -6.83 -11.36
CA ALA A 823 -42.00 -5.89 -12.41
C ALA A 823 -42.89 -6.05 -13.66
N ALA A 824 -43.29 -4.93 -14.27
CA ALA A 824 -44.25 -4.88 -15.38
C ALA A 824 -43.74 -5.45 -16.72
N THR A 825 -42.46 -5.77 -16.86
CA THR A 825 -41.89 -6.31 -18.12
C THR A 825 -40.64 -7.15 -17.84
N VAL A 826 -40.67 -8.42 -18.22
CA VAL A 826 -39.49 -9.31 -18.23
C VAL A 826 -39.05 -9.50 -19.69
N LYS A 827 -37.90 -8.93 -20.08
CA LYS A 827 -37.28 -9.20 -21.39
C LYS A 827 -36.17 -10.23 -21.21
N ALA A 828 -36.45 -11.49 -21.55
CA ALA A 828 -35.41 -12.51 -21.70
C ALA A 828 -34.74 -12.30 -23.08
N GLY A 829 -33.53 -11.75 -23.08
CA GLY A 829 -32.71 -11.65 -24.31
C GLY A 829 -31.82 -12.89 -24.40
N ALA A 830 -32.12 -13.80 -25.32
CA ALA A 830 -31.26 -14.97 -25.56
C ALA A 830 -30.21 -14.64 -26.63
N ASN A 831 -28.94 -14.74 -26.24
CA ASN A 831 -27.85 -14.94 -27.19
C ASN A 831 -27.53 -16.44 -27.12
N ASN A 832 -27.98 -17.18 -28.14
CA ASN A 832 -27.91 -18.63 -28.35
C ASN A 832 -28.93 -19.45 -27.53
N GLU A 833 -29.98 -19.90 -28.24
CA GLU A 833 -30.92 -20.99 -27.88
C GLU A 833 -31.47 -20.97 -26.44
N GLY A 834 -32.12 -19.87 -26.04
CA GLY A 834 -32.78 -19.76 -24.73
C GLY A 834 -34.28 -20.10 -24.80
N ASP A 835 -34.66 -21.31 -24.41
CA ASP A 835 -36.06 -21.68 -24.16
C ASP A 835 -36.58 -21.05 -22.85
N PHE A 836 -37.82 -20.57 -22.87
CA PHE A 836 -38.57 -20.26 -21.66
C PHE A 836 -39.28 -21.54 -21.16
N GLY A 837 -38.60 -22.32 -20.32
CA GLY A 837 -39.13 -23.56 -19.75
C GLY A 837 -39.93 -23.36 -18.46
N VAL A 838 -41.18 -23.84 -18.42
CA VAL A 838 -41.96 -24.00 -17.17
C VAL A 838 -42.07 -25.50 -16.89
N SER A 839 -41.36 -26.01 -15.86
CA SER A 839 -41.36 -27.43 -15.51
C SER A 839 -41.59 -27.66 -14.01
N GLY A 840 -42.34 -28.72 -13.69
CA GLY A 840 -42.76 -29.08 -12.34
C GLY A 840 -44.00 -29.98 -12.36
N PRO A 841 -44.33 -30.69 -11.26
CA PRO A 841 -45.51 -31.56 -11.20
C PRO A 841 -46.83 -30.82 -11.42
N VAL A 842 -46.84 -29.48 -11.29
CA VAL A 842 -47.92 -28.58 -11.69
C VAL A 842 -47.32 -27.30 -12.30
N ALA A 843 -46.69 -27.40 -13.47
CA ALA A 843 -46.22 -26.26 -14.25
C ALA A 843 -47.39 -25.61 -15.00
N ASN A 844 -47.81 -24.41 -14.59
CA ASN A 844 -48.81 -23.62 -15.32
C ASN A 844 -48.18 -22.32 -15.83
N PHE A 845 -48.35 -22.04 -17.13
CA PHE A 845 -48.06 -20.74 -17.72
C PHE A 845 -49.37 -19.96 -17.90
N TYR A 846 -49.53 -18.86 -17.17
CA TYR A 846 -50.72 -18.02 -17.22
C TYR A 846 -50.38 -16.69 -17.90
N LEU A 847 -51.02 -16.39 -19.02
CA LEU A 847 -51.16 -15.01 -19.51
C LEU A 847 -52.57 -14.56 -19.15
N ARG A 848 -52.69 -13.67 -18.15
CA ARG A 848 -53.97 -13.17 -17.66
C ARG A 848 -53.98 -11.66 -17.78
N ASP A 849 -55.00 -11.15 -18.44
CA ASP A 849 -55.46 -9.79 -18.26
C ASP A 849 -56.31 -9.75 -16.99
N THR A 850 -55.94 -8.90 -16.03
CA THR A 850 -56.63 -8.77 -14.74
C THR A 850 -57.62 -7.62 -14.69
N ASP A 851 -57.79 -6.91 -15.81
CA ASP A 851 -58.48 -5.62 -15.81
C ASP A 851 -59.90 -5.78 -16.40
N ASP A 852 -60.92 -5.46 -15.59
CA ASP A 852 -62.34 -5.39 -15.97
C ASP A 852 -62.75 -3.91 -15.83
N PRO A 853 -63.18 -3.12 -16.86
CA PRO A 853 -63.77 -3.51 -18.15
C PRO A 853 -63.35 -2.59 -19.33
N ASN A 854 -62.12 -2.66 -19.89
CA ASN A 854 -61.77 -1.87 -21.09
C ASN A 854 -60.89 -2.68 -22.04
N GLU A 855 -61.33 -2.79 -23.31
CA GLU A 855 -60.76 -3.37 -24.55
C GLU A 855 -59.22 -3.63 -24.67
N ALA A 856 -58.58 -4.30 -23.72
CA ALA A 856 -57.18 -4.70 -23.78
C ALA A 856 -57.04 -6.22 -23.71
N PHE A 857 -57.01 -6.90 -24.85
CA PHE A 857 -56.77 -8.35 -24.89
C PHE A 857 -55.30 -8.67 -24.56
N THR A 858 -55.08 -9.79 -23.86
CA THR A 858 -53.77 -10.45 -23.81
C THR A 858 -53.42 -10.98 -25.21
N ARG A 859 -52.35 -10.49 -25.85
CA ARG A 859 -51.95 -10.87 -27.23
C ARG A 859 -50.60 -11.57 -27.27
N ILE A 860 -50.51 -12.65 -28.04
CA ILE A 860 -49.25 -13.18 -28.59
C ILE A 860 -49.22 -12.78 -30.07
N TYR A 861 -48.20 -12.02 -30.51
CA TYR A 861 -48.18 -11.43 -31.86
C TYR A 861 -46.79 -11.56 -32.51
N SER A 862 -46.77 -11.76 -33.84
CA SER A 862 -45.57 -11.82 -34.68
C SER A 862 -45.70 -10.79 -35.80
N TYR A 863 -44.79 -9.79 -35.84
CA TYR A 863 -44.80 -8.72 -36.84
C TYR A 863 -44.40 -9.19 -38.26
N SER A 864 -43.81 -10.38 -38.39
CA SER A 864 -43.27 -10.92 -39.66
C SER A 864 -44.08 -12.08 -40.26
N GLY A 865 -45.28 -12.35 -39.73
CA GLY A 865 -46.28 -13.18 -40.43
C GLY A 865 -46.30 -14.67 -40.11
N THR A 866 -45.52 -15.14 -39.13
CA THR A 866 -45.59 -16.55 -38.70
C THR A 866 -45.53 -16.68 -37.18
N PHE A 867 -46.48 -17.41 -36.61
CA PHE A 867 -46.51 -17.86 -35.22
C PHE A 867 -46.39 -19.38 -35.26
N ILE A 868 -45.24 -19.92 -34.82
CA ILE A 868 -44.89 -21.34 -34.90
C ILE A 868 -44.97 -21.93 -33.49
N ILE A 869 -45.75 -23.01 -33.33
CA ILE A 869 -45.74 -23.88 -32.15
C ILE A 869 -45.14 -25.20 -32.62
N ASP A 870 -43.85 -25.42 -32.37
CA ASP A 870 -43.18 -26.67 -32.73
C ASP A 870 -43.42 -27.75 -31.68
N VAL A 871 -43.66 -28.97 -32.16
CA VAL A 871 -43.83 -30.17 -31.34
C VAL A 871 -42.81 -31.18 -31.86
N ASP A 872 -41.75 -31.39 -31.08
CA ASP A 872 -40.63 -32.26 -31.48
C ASP A 872 -41.10 -33.73 -31.67
N PRO A 873 -40.89 -34.33 -32.85
CA PRO A 873 -41.04 -35.77 -33.05
C PRO A 873 -39.84 -36.52 -32.45
N ASN A 874 -39.90 -36.74 -31.13
CA ASN A 874 -39.10 -37.64 -30.29
C ASN A 874 -37.82 -38.30 -30.89
N ASP A 875 -36.66 -37.90 -30.39
CA ASP A 875 -35.42 -38.68 -30.51
C ASP A 875 -35.29 -39.83 -29.47
N ASN A 876 -36.28 -40.02 -28.58
CA ASN A 876 -36.15 -40.94 -27.43
C ASN A 876 -37.29 -41.96 -27.25
N GLY A 877 -37.78 -42.56 -28.35
CA GLY A 877 -38.35 -43.92 -28.34
C GLY A 877 -39.67 -44.19 -27.60
N GLY A 878 -40.39 -43.17 -27.13
CA GLY A 878 -41.70 -43.33 -26.47
C GLY A 878 -42.78 -42.42 -27.08
N LEU A 879 -43.90 -43.03 -27.50
CA LEU A 879 -45.22 -42.51 -27.93
C LEU A 879 -45.33 -41.05 -28.50
N SER A 880 -45.87 -40.99 -29.72
CA SER A 880 -46.30 -39.84 -30.53
C SER A 880 -46.58 -38.50 -29.82
N SER A 881 -45.75 -37.50 -30.10
CA SER A 881 -46.01 -36.09 -29.77
C SER A 881 -47.23 -35.57 -30.56
N SER A 882 -48.06 -34.70 -29.97
CA SER A 882 -49.23 -34.13 -30.65
C SER A 882 -49.57 -32.75 -30.08
N PHE A 883 -49.96 -31.81 -30.94
CA PHE A 883 -50.51 -30.53 -30.50
C PHE A 883 -51.98 -30.72 -30.12
N ARG A 884 -52.36 -30.36 -28.89
CA ARG A 884 -53.70 -30.62 -28.32
C ARG A 884 -54.28 -29.35 -27.71
N VAL A 885 -55.52 -29.03 -28.07
CA VAL A 885 -56.32 -28.00 -27.37
C VAL A 885 -57.33 -28.71 -26.48
N ARG A 886 -57.29 -28.40 -25.18
CA ARG A 886 -58.21 -28.96 -24.18
C ARG A 886 -59.04 -27.85 -23.54
N ILE A 887 -60.33 -28.10 -23.36
CA ILE A 887 -61.26 -27.21 -22.66
C ILE A 887 -61.92 -28.05 -21.57
N ASP A 888 -61.83 -27.60 -20.32
CA ASP A 888 -62.40 -28.28 -19.14
C ASP A 888 -61.98 -29.77 -19.03
N GLY A 889 -60.69 -30.05 -19.29
CA GLY A 889 -60.13 -31.40 -19.27
C GLY A 889 -60.48 -32.27 -20.49
N VAL A 890 -61.33 -31.80 -21.40
CA VAL A 890 -61.74 -32.50 -22.63
C VAL A 890 -60.91 -32.03 -23.81
N GLU A 891 -60.37 -32.95 -24.59
CA GLU A 891 -59.64 -32.62 -25.82
C GLU A 891 -60.60 -32.28 -26.97
N CYS A 892 -60.47 -31.09 -27.53
CA CYS A 892 -61.37 -30.56 -28.56
C CYS A 892 -60.75 -30.56 -29.96
N PHE A 893 -59.41 -30.55 -30.04
CA PHE A 893 -58.65 -30.47 -31.29
C PHE A 893 -57.28 -31.13 -31.11
N ARG A 894 -56.87 -31.96 -32.07
CA ARG A 894 -55.53 -32.55 -32.13
C ARG A 894 -54.98 -32.52 -33.56
N VAL A 895 -53.70 -32.19 -33.69
CA VAL A 895 -52.87 -32.66 -34.81
C VAL A 895 -51.96 -33.76 -34.27
N ASP A 896 -52.11 -34.98 -34.80
CA ASP A 896 -51.32 -36.12 -34.35
C ASP A 896 -49.91 -36.15 -34.99
N ALA A 897 -49.06 -37.08 -34.55
CA ALA A 897 -47.69 -37.23 -35.04
C ALA A 897 -47.61 -37.61 -36.54
N ALA A 898 -48.71 -38.07 -37.14
CA ALA A 898 -48.79 -38.36 -38.56
C ALA A 898 -49.31 -37.15 -39.38
N GLY A 899 -49.60 -36.02 -38.73
CA GLY A 899 -50.12 -34.81 -39.37
C GLY A 899 -51.65 -34.80 -39.54
N ASN A 900 -52.36 -35.78 -38.98
CA ASN A 900 -53.81 -35.86 -39.12
C ASN A 900 -54.51 -34.87 -38.19
N LEU A 901 -55.58 -34.25 -38.69
CA LEU A 901 -56.45 -33.37 -37.90
C LEU A 901 -57.62 -34.16 -37.31
N LEU A 902 -57.77 -34.11 -35.98
CA LEU A 902 -58.89 -34.70 -35.24
C LEU A 902 -59.66 -33.63 -34.46
N ILE A 903 -60.98 -33.66 -34.51
CA ILE A 903 -61.86 -32.71 -33.82
C ILE A 903 -62.89 -33.44 -32.95
N GLY A 904 -62.89 -33.13 -31.65
CA GLY A 904 -63.98 -33.41 -30.70
C GLY A 904 -64.07 -34.80 -30.07
N THR A 905 -62.96 -35.53 -29.82
CA THR A 905 -63.01 -36.83 -29.09
C THR A 905 -61.69 -37.20 -28.39
N THR A 906 -61.76 -38.13 -27.43
CA THR A 906 -60.62 -38.79 -26.76
C THR A 906 -60.46 -40.28 -27.12
N THR A 907 -61.32 -40.84 -27.99
CA THR A 907 -61.32 -42.27 -28.36
C THR A 907 -61.16 -42.44 -29.89
N PRO A 908 -60.17 -43.21 -30.39
CA PRO A 908 -60.06 -43.54 -31.81
C PRO A 908 -61.36 -44.17 -32.35
N GLY A 909 -61.93 -43.56 -33.40
CA GLY A 909 -63.21 -43.99 -34.00
C GLY A 909 -64.45 -43.17 -33.58
N ALA A 910 -64.32 -42.18 -32.69
CA ALA A 910 -65.42 -41.33 -32.22
C ALA A 910 -65.29 -39.84 -32.63
N SER A 911 -64.37 -39.50 -33.53
CA SER A 911 -64.12 -38.11 -33.97
C SER A 911 -65.28 -37.58 -34.81
N LYS A 912 -65.59 -36.28 -34.70
CA LYS A 912 -66.63 -35.67 -35.56
C LYS A 912 -66.19 -35.58 -37.03
N LEU A 913 -64.88 -35.48 -37.27
CA LEU A 913 -64.23 -35.46 -38.57
C LEU A 913 -62.83 -36.06 -38.44
N VAL A 914 -62.43 -36.88 -39.41
CA VAL A 914 -61.06 -37.38 -39.58
C VAL A 914 -60.59 -37.02 -40.98
N VAL A 915 -59.40 -36.43 -41.10
CA VAL A 915 -58.71 -36.26 -42.38
C VAL A 915 -57.44 -37.09 -42.32
N ASN A 916 -57.32 -38.09 -43.18
CA ASN A 916 -56.22 -39.06 -43.19
C ASN A 916 -55.74 -39.26 -44.63
N ASP A 917 -54.63 -38.59 -44.97
CA ASP A 917 -54.00 -38.55 -46.29
C ASP A 917 -55.01 -38.44 -47.46
N ASP A 918 -55.26 -39.53 -48.17
CA ASP A 918 -56.14 -39.60 -49.33
C ASP A 918 -57.65 -39.73 -48.99
N SER A 919 -58.03 -39.60 -47.72
CA SER A 919 -59.40 -39.81 -47.26
C SER A 919 -59.90 -38.75 -46.25
N ILE A 920 -61.21 -38.46 -46.33
CA ILE A 920 -61.95 -37.67 -45.34
C ILE A 920 -63.11 -38.53 -44.82
N GLN A 921 -63.24 -38.64 -43.51
CA GLN A 921 -64.26 -39.47 -42.86
C GLN A 921 -65.16 -38.64 -41.92
N ILE A 922 -66.47 -38.72 -42.15
CA ILE A 922 -67.51 -38.25 -41.22
C ILE A 922 -68.02 -39.49 -40.48
N ASN A 923 -67.67 -39.66 -39.21
CA ASN A 923 -67.87 -40.96 -38.53
C ASN A 923 -69.33 -41.30 -38.21
N SER A 924 -70.20 -40.30 -38.03
CA SER A 924 -71.63 -40.54 -37.80
C SER A 924 -72.40 -40.29 -39.09
N PRO A 925 -72.97 -41.33 -39.73
CA PRO A 925 -73.79 -41.14 -40.93
C PRO A 925 -75.07 -40.38 -40.60
N LYS A 926 -75.56 -39.60 -41.57
CA LYS A 926 -76.85 -38.90 -41.52
C LYS A 926 -77.55 -39.14 -42.84
N THR A 927 -78.68 -39.83 -42.81
CA THR A 927 -79.56 -40.02 -43.98
C THR A 927 -80.68 -38.99 -43.93
N PRO A 928 -80.71 -37.99 -44.82
CA PRO A 928 -81.89 -37.15 -44.98
C PRO A 928 -83.10 -38.00 -45.35
N ALA A 929 -84.20 -37.90 -44.59
CA ALA A 929 -85.40 -38.70 -44.82
C ALA A 929 -86.11 -38.33 -46.15
N SER A 930 -85.86 -37.12 -46.67
CA SER A 930 -86.36 -36.64 -47.95
C SER A 930 -85.45 -35.58 -48.56
N ALA A 931 -85.66 -35.26 -49.84
CA ALA A 931 -85.00 -34.13 -50.49
C ALA A 931 -85.30 -32.77 -49.83
N THR A 932 -86.31 -32.71 -48.95
CA THR A 932 -86.73 -31.52 -48.21
C THR A 932 -86.42 -31.57 -46.71
N ASP A 933 -85.66 -32.56 -46.26
CA ASP A 933 -85.36 -32.74 -44.83
C ASP A 933 -84.48 -31.60 -44.29
N ALA A 934 -84.51 -31.39 -42.96
CA ALA A 934 -83.81 -30.28 -42.34
C ALA A 934 -82.29 -30.34 -42.58
N GLY A 935 -81.74 -29.28 -43.17
CA GLY A 935 -80.33 -29.20 -43.52
C GLY A 935 -79.87 -27.79 -43.87
N ALA A 936 -78.61 -27.48 -43.58
CA ALA A 936 -78.01 -26.20 -43.94
C ALA A 936 -77.34 -26.29 -45.32
N THR A 937 -77.42 -25.24 -46.15
CA THR A 937 -76.71 -25.20 -47.43
C THR A 937 -75.22 -25.52 -47.24
N GLY A 938 -74.69 -26.45 -48.03
CA GLY A 938 -73.30 -26.92 -47.96
C GLY A 938 -73.09 -28.12 -47.04
N GLU A 939 -74.09 -28.54 -46.26
CA GLU A 939 -73.99 -29.73 -45.41
C GLU A 939 -73.85 -31.00 -46.26
N ILE A 940 -72.84 -31.83 -45.95
CA ILE A 940 -72.58 -33.11 -46.61
C ILE A 940 -72.86 -34.23 -45.62
N ALA A 941 -73.61 -35.23 -46.06
CA ALA A 941 -73.92 -36.42 -45.27
C ALA A 941 -73.84 -37.67 -46.14
N TRP A 942 -73.83 -38.85 -45.53
CA TRP A 942 -73.73 -40.11 -46.25
C TRP A 942 -74.48 -41.23 -45.54
N ASP A 943 -74.83 -42.26 -46.31
CA ASP A 943 -75.29 -43.56 -45.83
C ASP A 943 -74.74 -44.70 -46.71
N GLU A 944 -75.21 -45.93 -46.48
CA GLU A 944 -74.74 -47.11 -47.21
C GLU A 944 -74.98 -47.05 -48.73
N SER A 945 -75.87 -46.19 -49.21
CA SER A 945 -76.32 -46.15 -50.60
C SER A 945 -76.10 -44.81 -51.30
N TYR A 946 -75.90 -43.72 -50.58
CA TYR A 946 -75.82 -42.38 -51.16
C TYR A 946 -74.88 -41.43 -50.41
N ILE A 947 -74.27 -40.51 -51.15
CA ILE A 947 -73.75 -39.25 -50.60
C ILE A 947 -74.80 -38.17 -50.83
N TYR A 948 -75.07 -37.36 -49.81
CA TYR A 948 -76.04 -36.27 -49.81
C TYR A 948 -75.33 -34.93 -49.66
N VAL A 949 -75.78 -33.92 -50.41
CA VAL A 949 -75.34 -32.53 -50.29
C VAL A 949 -76.56 -31.62 -50.25
N CYS A 950 -76.67 -30.80 -49.21
CA CYS A 950 -77.72 -29.81 -49.07
C CYS A 950 -77.35 -28.59 -49.94
N THR A 951 -78.07 -28.36 -51.04
CA THR A 951 -77.75 -27.31 -52.04
C THR A 951 -78.44 -25.97 -51.79
N ALA A 952 -79.46 -25.94 -50.93
CA ALA A 952 -80.14 -24.77 -50.38
C ALA A 952 -80.77 -25.20 -49.04
N PRO A 953 -81.25 -24.28 -48.16
CA PRO A 953 -81.84 -24.69 -46.88
C PRO A 953 -82.92 -25.75 -47.09
N ASN A 954 -82.78 -26.87 -46.38
CA ASN A 954 -83.66 -28.02 -46.48
C ASN A 954 -83.83 -28.54 -47.93
N THR A 955 -82.80 -28.47 -48.78
CA THR A 955 -82.85 -28.92 -50.18
C THR A 955 -81.68 -29.84 -50.48
N TRP A 956 -81.89 -31.14 -50.34
CA TRP A 956 -80.88 -32.17 -50.52
C TRP A 956 -80.82 -32.71 -51.95
N ARG A 957 -79.61 -32.82 -52.48
CA ARG A 957 -79.29 -33.64 -53.66
C ARG A 957 -78.47 -34.84 -53.21
N ARG A 958 -78.57 -35.94 -53.93
CA ARG A 958 -77.81 -37.16 -53.61
C ARG A 958 -77.20 -37.80 -54.85
N ALA A 959 -76.05 -38.46 -54.66
CA ALA A 959 -75.41 -39.31 -55.65
C ALA A 959 -75.42 -40.75 -55.14
N ALA A 960 -75.84 -41.70 -55.98
CA ALA A 960 -75.86 -43.12 -55.63
C ALA A 960 -74.42 -43.66 -55.52
N LEU A 961 -74.19 -44.46 -54.49
CA LEU A 961 -72.96 -45.23 -54.31
C LEU A 961 -73.18 -46.61 -54.94
N SER A 962 -72.39 -46.95 -55.94
CA SER A 962 -72.30 -48.30 -56.49
C SER A 962 -71.00 -48.95 -56.02
N THR A 963 -70.97 -50.28 -55.91
CA THR A 963 -69.71 -51.02 -55.68
C THR A 963 -68.77 -50.78 -56.86
N TRP A 964 -67.48 -50.55 -56.58
CA TRP A 964 -66.44 -50.50 -57.61
C TRP A 964 -66.00 -51.92 -58.01
#